data_AF-A0A3N2PGX5-F1
#
_entry.id   AF-A0A3N2PGX5-F1
#
_cell.length_a   1.000
_cell.length_b   1.000
_cell.length_c   1.000
_cell.angle_alpha   90.00
_cell.angle_beta   90.00
_cell.angle_gamma   90.00
#
_symmetry.space_group_name_H-M   'P 1'
#
loop_
_entity.id
_entity.type
_entity.pdbx_description
1 polymer ?
#
loop_
_entity_poly.entity_id
_entity_poly.type
_entity_poly.pdbx_seq_one_letter_code
_entity_poly.pdbx_strand_id
1 'polypeptide(L)'
;MTAPTKSRPVSVTHFHKGGGPLRRRVTAGLAGAAAALLAASAVAAPSASAAPAAPAPADREPKGAAHRADNLVDPVAEQHQQVRKEAISALLDGKAKLQTRNGSKVIQIKADRFVEYQQPPKVDPIFTILVEFGDQKDPRTGGTDGPVHNQIPEPDRIYDGSPTDDNSTIWKPNFDRKSYLDLFYAKNKESMADFYLKQSGGRYTVGGDVTDWVKVPFNEARYGSNNIPESDGYWNFIKDTANAWYDSQIAAGKTPEQIKQYLSQFDVWDRYDYDGDGDFNEPDGYIDHFQAVHAGEGEEAGGGAQGEDAIWSHRWAAFWNLQGSAGPDFNKAGGVQIGDTGFWIRDYTTEPENGGLGVFVHEYGHDLGLPDLYDTQGGDNGVGFWSVMASGSWLNHGKQDIGSTPGYMDPWSKLYLGWLNYSEVEWNSGTTYATLGAAGDTDGFAQAVVVNLPDREVTTEVNTPFEGEYEWWGGRGDNLNNTLTRTLDLTGATTAAITAKAQWEIEEDYDYLIAEVSDDNGSTWTPLRNDLVEEGEDGVDGSTNGEWVDLGYDLSAYAGKTVQFRYRYQTDIGTSFEGPFLDNISLVVNGTPAWTDTAETADSAWAARGFSRFTGTLTQLVPHFYIAEYRTYYGYDKVLKTGPYNFGWQNTKPDWVERFSNHQGLLIWYVNYAYEDNDTIVHPGYGLNLPVDVRPGPITVPGVGNITNRRSSYDATFSRFTKPAQTFHLNGKPVTVPKLKPVTTFNDSNPDRYWSPENPMNSVKVAGTGTKIELILENRLITDLAIIKITN
;
A
#
# COMPACT_ATOMS: atom_id res chain seq x y z
N MET A 1 -76.02 -22.28 -0.01
CA MET A 1 -75.14 -22.71 -1.12
C MET A 1 -73.77 -22.97 -0.51
N THR A 2 -73.64 -24.00 0.33
CA THR A 2 -73.34 -25.44 0.10
C THR A 2 -71.84 -25.75 0.04
N ALA A 3 -71.30 -26.13 1.21
CA ALA A 3 -70.15 -27.03 1.43
C ALA A 3 -70.45 -28.46 0.87
N PRO A 4 -69.62 -29.54 0.98
CA PRO A 4 -68.42 -29.77 1.82
C PRO A 4 -67.29 -30.74 1.28
N THR A 5 -66.21 -30.89 2.09
CA THR A 5 -65.38 -32.10 2.42
C THR A 5 -64.74 -33.10 1.41
N LYS A 6 -63.44 -33.39 1.69
CA LYS A 6 -62.68 -34.68 1.73
C LYS A 6 -62.64 -35.63 0.51
N SER A 7 -61.42 -36.02 0.08
CA SER A 7 -60.88 -37.42 0.17
C SER A 7 -59.60 -37.63 -0.67
N ARG A 8 -58.59 -38.30 -0.10
CA ARG A 8 -57.51 -39.02 -0.83
C ARG A 8 -58.08 -40.28 -1.50
N PRO A 9 -57.42 -40.80 -2.56
CA PRO A 9 -56.85 -42.14 -2.45
C PRO A 9 -55.45 -42.32 -3.07
N VAL A 10 -54.85 -43.45 -2.70
CA VAL A 10 -53.49 -43.98 -2.92
C VAL A 10 -53.54 -45.09 -4.00
N SER A 11 -52.48 -45.23 -4.83
CA SER A 11 -51.89 -46.51 -5.35
C SER A 11 -50.79 -46.17 -6.40
N VAL A 12 -49.46 -46.32 -6.21
CA VAL A 12 -48.58 -47.56 -6.20
C VAL A 12 -48.42 -48.13 -7.64
N THR A 13 -47.28 -48.39 -8.31
CA THR A 13 -45.79 -48.52 -8.09
C THR A 13 -45.11 -48.63 -9.50
N HIS A 14 -43.81 -48.33 -9.77
CA HIS A 14 -42.63 -49.22 -9.59
C HIS A 14 -41.26 -48.59 -10.03
N PHE A 15 -40.21 -48.86 -9.24
CA PHE A 15 -38.75 -49.08 -9.48
C PHE A 15 -37.92 -48.43 -10.62
N HIS A 16 -36.80 -47.76 -10.25
CA HIS A 16 -35.35 -48.12 -10.48
C HIS A 16 -34.43 -46.95 -10.04
N LYS A 17 -33.50 -47.09 -9.07
CA LYS A 17 -32.06 -47.45 -9.14
C LYS A 17 -31.16 -46.56 -10.05
N GLY A 18 -30.35 -45.71 -9.41
CA GLY A 18 -28.87 -45.64 -9.52
C GLY A 18 -28.18 -44.84 -10.65
N GLY A 19 -27.13 -44.09 -10.30
CA GLY A 19 -26.01 -43.72 -11.19
C GLY A 19 -25.60 -42.24 -11.15
N GLY A 20 -24.45 -41.93 -10.52
CA GLY A 20 -23.91 -40.56 -10.40
C GLY A 20 -23.16 -40.04 -11.64
N PRO A 21 -22.62 -38.80 -11.61
CA PRO A 21 -21.82 -38.26 -12.71
C PRO A 21 -20.32 -38.49 -12.52
N LEU A 22 -19.70 -38.96 -13.60
CA LEU A 22 -18.28 -39.24 -13.79
C LEU A 22 -17.46 -37.95 -13.88
N ARG A 23 -16.42 -37.86 -13.03
CA ARG A 23 -15.27 -36.95 -13.21
C ARG A 23 -14.42 -37.43 -14.39
N ARG A 24 -14.07 -36.52 -15.31
CA ARG A 24 -13.05 -36.73 -16.33
C ARG A 24 -11.83 -35.86 -15.99
N ARG A 25 -10.76 -36.51 -15.53
CA ARG A 25 -9.41 -35.94 -15.42
C ARG A 25 -8.79 -35.93 -16.82
N VAL A 26 -8.17 -34.80 -17.21
CA VAL A 26 -7.25 -34.74 -18.35
C VAL A 26 -5.83 -34.61 -17.78
N THR A 27 -5.04 -35.63 -18.03
CA THR A 27 -3.60 -35.71 -17.77
C THR A 27 -2.85 -35.07 -18.94
N ALA A 28 -2.00 -34.07 -18.67
CA ALA A 28 -1.04 -33.53 -19.62
C ALA A 28 0.17 -34.47 -19.71
N GLY A 29 0.45 -34.97 -20.92
CA GLY A 29 1.64 -35.75 -21.24
C GLY A 29 2.63 -34.89 -22.03
N LEU A 30 3.83 -34.75 -21.49
CA LEU A 30 5.00 -34.18 -22.16
C LEU A 30 5.50 -35.13 -23.26
N ALA A 31 5.63 -34.61 -24.48
CA ALA A 31 6.43 -35.21 -25.54
C ALA A 31 7.24 -34.09 -26.23
N GLY A 32 8.56 -34.25 -26.21
CA GLY A 32 9.49 -33.29 -26.80
C GLY A 32 9.60 -33.39 -28.32
N ALA A 33 10.08 -32.32 -28.93
CA ALA A 33 10.74 -32.32 -30.22
C ALA A 33 11.87 -31.30 -30.21
N ALA A 34 13.07 -31.77 -30.55
CA ALA A 34 14.26 -30.98 -30.77
C ALA A 34 14.36 -30.53 -32.23
N ALA A 35 14.83 -29.31 -32.49
CA ALA A 35 15.48 -28.93 -33.73
C ALA A 35 16.46 -27.77 -33.45
N ALA A 36 17.59 -27.80 -34.15
CA ALA A 36 18.86 -27.19 -33.76
C ALA A 36 19.30 -26.04 -34.67
N LEU A 37 20.23 -25.25 -34.11
CA LEU A 37 21.31 -24.47 -34.76
C LEU A 37 20.96 -23.14 -35.46
N LEU A 38 21.54 -22.04 -34.94
CA LEU A 38 22.69 -21.41 -35.58
C LEU A 38 23.54 -20.64 -34.55
N ALA A 39 24.84 -20.99 -34.54
CA ALA A 39 25.87 -20.41 -33.70
C ALA A 39 26.50 -19.20 -34.39
N ALA A 40 26.70 -18.11 -33.63
CA ALA A 40 27.69 -17.10 -33.95
C ALA A 40 28.64 -16.96 -32.74
N SER A 41 29.84 -17.48 -32.91
CA SER A 41 30.94 -17.47 -31.95
C SER A 41 31.62 -16.10 -31.89
N ALA A 42 31.63 -15.48 -30.70
CA ALA A 42 32.64 -14.50 -30.32
C ALA A 42 33.37 -15.03 -29.07
N VAL A 43 34.67 -15.28 -29.25
CA VAL A 43 35.57 -15.79 -28.21
C VAL A 43 35.91 -14.66 -27.24
N ALA A 44 35.51 -14.80 -25.98
CA ALA A 44 36.11 -14.09 -24.86
C ALA A 44 36.47 -15.12 -23.77
N ALA A 45 37.71 -15.04 -23.29
CA ALA A 45 38.32 -15.96 -22.36
C ALA A 45 37.57 -16.03 -21.00
N PRO A 46 37.60 -17.17 -20.29
CA PRO A 46 36.92 -17.31 -19.00
C PRO A 46 37.68 -16.53 -17.91
N SER A 47 37.14 -15.37 -17.52
CA SER A 47 37.36 -14.85 -16.17
C SER A 47 36.56 -15.72 -15.21
N ALA A 48 37.26 -16.43 -14.33
CA ALA A 48 36.65 -17.19 -13.24
C ALA A 48 35.92 -16.24 -12.29
N SER A 49 34.63 -16.00 -12.53
CA SER A 49 33.72 -15.48 -11.51
C SER A 49 33.30 -16.64 -10.63
N ALA A 50 33.71 -16.63 -9.37
CA ALA A 50 33.10 -17.48 -8.36
C ALA A 50 31.58 -17.21 -8.35
N ALA A 51 30.79 -18.28 -8.33
CA ALA A 51 29.34 -18.16 -8.15
C ALA A 51 29.05 -17.36 -6.87
N PRO A 52 28.07 -16.44 -6.87
CA PRO A 52 27.65 -15.77 -5.65
C PRO A 52 27.24 -16.83 -4.64
N ALA A 53 27.82 -16.76 -3.43
CA ALA A 53 27.42 -17.62 -2.34
C ALA A 53 25.92 -17.46 -2.08
N ALA A 54 25.22 -18.58 -1.90
CA ALA A 54 23.81 -18.57 -1.52
C ALA A 54 23.61 -17.67 -0.28
N PRO A 55 22.50 -16.91 -0.20
CA PRO A 55 22.24 -16.04 0.93
C PRO A 55 22.22 -16.87 2.22
N ALA A 56 22.99 -16.41 3.21
CA ALA A 56 22.94 -16.94 4.56
C ALA A 56 21.52 -16.72 5.13
N PRO A 57 20.98 -17.65 5.93
CA PRO A 57 19.67 -17.48 6.56
C PRO A 57 19.68 -16.20 7.41
N ALA A 58 18.78 -15.27 7.10
CA ALA A 58 18.61 -14.01 7.80
C ALA A 58 17.94 -14.24 9.17
N ASP A 59 18.35 -13.44 10.16
CA ASP A 59 17.62 -13.22 11.41
C ASP A 59 16.23 -12.64 11.06
N ARG A 60 15.21 -13.49 10.93
CA ARG A 60 13.80 -13.04 10.93
C ARG A 60 13.39 -12.90 12.40
N GLU A 61 12.66 -11.85 12.77
CA GLU A 61 11.97 -11.69 14.08
C GLU A 61 11.28 -13.01 14.51
N PRO A 62 10.98 -13.24 15.81
CA PRO A 62 10.74 -14.58 16.35
C PRO A 62 9.62 -15.31 15.61
N LYS A 63 9.70 -16.65 15.58
CA LYS A 63 8.81 -17.59 14.86
C LYS A 63 7.40 -17.02 14.57
N GLY A 64 7.13 -16.62 13.34
CA GLY A 64 5.77 -16.28 12.93
C GLY A 64 5.71 -15.86 11.47
N ALA A 65 5.14 -16.72 10.63
CA ALA A 65 4.69 -16.49 9.25
C ALA A 65 5.65 -15.81 8.25
N ALA A 66 5.27 -15.83 6.96
CA ALA A 66 5.89 -14.98 5.96
C ALA A 66 5.41 -13.54 6.19
N HIS A 67 6.28 -12.55 5.98
CA HIS A 67 5.90 -11.13 6.05
C HIS A 67 4.67 -10.87 5.18
N ARG A 68 3.70 -10.11 5.69
CA ARG A 68 2.50 -9.66 4.95
C ARG A 68 2.48 -8.14 4.84
N ALA A 69 1.58 -7.62 4.01
CA ALA A 69 1.37 -6.19 3.93
C ALA A 69 0.48 -5.73 5.10
N ASP A 70 0.90 -4.69 5.81
CA ASP A 70 0.10 -4.08 6.88
C ASP A 70 -0.95 -3.14 6.27
N ASN A 71 -0.67 -2.52 5.11
CA ASN A 71 -1.67 -1.82 4.30
C ASN A 71 -2.15 -2.68 3.12
N LEU A 72 -3.37 -3.21 3.19
CA LEU A 72 -3.94 -4.07 2.15
C LEU A 72 -4.60 -3.28 1.01
N VAL A 73 -4.54 -3.85 -0.20
CA VAL A 73 -4.99 -3.26 -1.47
C VAL A 73 -6.44 -2.79 -1.42
N ASP A 74 -6.63 -1.52 -1.78
CA ASP A 74 -7.91 -0.84 -1.96
C ASP A 74 -7.76 0.15 -3.13
N PRO A 75 -8.39 -0.10 -4.30
CA PRO A 75 -8.21 0.74 -5.49
C PRO A 75 -8.49 2.24 -5.25
N VAL A 76 -9.50 2.56 -4.44
CA VAL A 76 -9.87 3.96 -4.15
C VAL A 76 -8.80 4.62 -3.27
N ALA A 77 -8.27 3.91 -2.28
CA ALA A 77 -7.17 4.41 -1.46
C ALA A 77 -5.89 4.61 -2.28
N GLU A 78 -5.53 3.65 -3.13
CA GLU A 78 -4.35 3.73 -4.02
C GLU A 78 -4.46 4.92 -4.98
N GLN A 79 -5.64 5.11 -5.59
CA GLN A 79 -5.90 6.26 -6.45
C GLN A 79 -5.74 7.57 -5.65
N HIS A 80 -6.35 7.67 -4.47
CA HIS A 80 -6.23 8.84 -3.61
C HIS A 80 -4.76 9.13 -3.23
N GLN A 81 -3.98 8.09 -2.91
CA GLN A 81 -2.55 8.24 -2.61
C GLN A 81 -1.75 8.78 -3.80
N GLN A 82 -2.04 8.29 -5.01
CA GLN A 82 -1.36 8.72 -6.22
C GLN A 82 -1.66 10.19 -6.56
N VAL A 83 -2.93 10.59 -6.49
CA VAL A 83 -3.35 11.97 -6.73
C VAL A 83 -2.73 12.91 -5.69
N ARG A 84 -2.62 12.46 -4.44
CA ARG A 84 -1.99 13.23 -3.38
C ARG A 84 -0.51 13.47 -3.66
N LYS A 85 0.23 12.46 -4.12
CA LYS A 85 1.63 12.64 -4.55
C LYS A 85 1.76 13.62 -5.72
N GLU A 86 0.91 13.48 -6.74
CA GLU A 86 0.85 14.43 -7.88
C GLU A 86 0.60 15.86 -7.37
N ALA A 87 -0.34 16.02 -6.43
CA ALA A 87 -0.70 17.31 -5.87
C ALA A 87 0.44 17.96 -5.08
N ILE A 88 1.13 17.18 -4.25
CA ILE A 88 2.29 17.65 -3.49
C ILE A 88 3.42 18.06 -4.44
N SER A 89 3.71 17.25 -5.46
CA SER A 89 4.71 17.60 -6.48
C SER A 89 4.35 18.89 -7.22
N ALA A 90 3.09 19.03 -7.67
CA ALA A 90 2.64 20.25 -8.31
C ALA A 90 2.74 21.47 -7.37
N LEU A 91 2.53 21.29 -6.06
CA LEU A 91 2.69 22.35 -5.07
C LEU A 91 4.17 22.75 -4.91
N LEU A 92 5.08 21.78 -4.76
CA LEU A 92 6.53 22.00 -4.62
C LEU A 92 7.12 22.68 -5.87
N ASP A 93 6.66 22.28 -7.06
CA ASP A 93 7.08 22.90 -8.34
C ASP A 93 6.47 24.30 -8.58
N GLY A 94 5.57 24.75 -7.70
CA GLY A 94 4.81 25.98 -7.87
C GLY A 94 3.79 25.96 -9.01
N LYS A 95 3.49 24.78 -9.58
CA LYS A 95 2.47 24.54 -10.61
C LYS A 95 1.04 24.60 -10.03
N ALA A 96 0.88 24.22 -8.77
CA ALA A 96 -0.37 24.31 -8.02
C ALA A 96 -0.24 25.24 -6.81
N LYS A 97 -1.38 25.62 -6.22
CA LYS A 97 -1.44 26.50 -5.04
C LYS A 97 -2.46 25.99 -4.05
N LEU A 98 -2.20 26.26 -2.78
CA LEU A 98 -3.16 26.00 -1.71
C LEU A 98 -4.36 26.96 -1.82
N GLN A 99 -5.54 26.38 -1.80
CA GLN A 99 -6.83 27.07 -1.71
C GLN A 99 -7.46 26.75 -0.36
N THR A 100 -8.33 27.60 0.15
CA THR A 100 -9.09 27.30 1.39
C THR A 100 -10.52 26.96 1.03
N ARG A 101 -10.99 25.77 1.45
CA ARG A 101 -12.36 25.30 1.31
C ARG A 101 -12.82 24.76 2.65
N ASN A 102 -13.94 25.29 3.14
CA ASN A 102 -14.52 25.00 4.45
C ASN A 102 -13.52 24.83 5.64
N GLY A 103 -12.45 25.64 5.67
CA GLY A 103 -11.42 25.59 6.71
C GLY A 103 -10.20 24.74 6.36
N SER A 104 -10.34 23.75 5.49
CA SER A 104 -9.23 22.94 4.96
C SER A 104 -8.46 23.67 3.86
N LYS A 105 -7.15 23.41 3.77
CA LYS A 105 -6.31 23.79 2.64
C LYS A 105 -6.29 22.66 1.65
N VAL A 106 -6.81 22.91 0.46
CA VAL A 106 -6.89 21.95 -0.63
C VAL A 106 -5.93 22.33 -1.76
N ILE A 107 -5.44 21.34 -2.48
CA ILE A 107 -4.72 21.51 -3.74
C ILE A 107 -5.68 21.08 -4.85
N GLN A 108 -5.91 21.96 -5.82
CA GLN A 108 -6.76 21.68 -6.97
C GLN A 108 -5.89 21.22 -8.14
N ILE A 109 -6.13 20.01 -8.65
CA ILE A 109 -5.37 19.40 -9.75
C ILE A 109 -6.12 19.51 -11.08
N LYS A 110 -7.45 19.36 -11.04
CA LYS A 110 -8.37 19.58 -12.16
C LYS A 110 -9.58 20.39 -11.68
N ALA A 111 -10.49 20.75 -12.59
CA ALA A 111 -11.62 21.63 -12.27
C ALA A 111 -12.47 21.14 -11.07
N ASP A 112 -12.59 19.83 -10.93
CA ASP A 112 -13.42 19.04 -10.02
C ASP A 112 -12.62 17.99 -9.24
N ARG A 113 -11.28 18.13 -9.17
CA ARG A 113 -10.42 17.20 -8.44
C ARG A 113 -9.61 17.95 -7.39
N PHE A 114 -9.93 17.72 -6.12
CA PHE A 114 -9.30 18.33 -4.97
C PHE A 114 -8.56 17.29 -4.13
N VAL A 115 -7.47 17.72 -3.50
CA VAL A 115 -6.77 16.95 -2.47
C VAL A 115 -6.73 17.79 -1.21
N GLU A 116 -7.29 17.29 -0.11
CA GLU A 116 -7.14 17.91 1.20
C GLU A 116 -5.69 17.80 1.67
N TYR A 117 -4.96 18.91 1.71
CA TYR A 117 -3.54 18.88 2.09
C TYR A 117 -3.27 19.29 3.53
N GLN A 118 -3.92 20.35 4.04
CA GLN A 118 -3.78 20.76 5.44
C GLN A 118 -5.16 20.99 6.05
N GLN A 119 -5.49 20.20 7.04
CA GLN A 119 -6.73 20.36 7.79
C GLN A 119 -6.63 21.56 8.75
N PRO A 120 -7.75 22.22 9.09
CA PRO A 120 -7.77 23.12 10.24
C PRO A 120 -7.42 22.32 11.51
N PRO A 121 -6.96 22.98 12.59
CA PRO A 121 -6.77 22.30 13.87
C PRO A 121 -7.99 21.46 14.27
N LYS A 122 -7.88 20.13 14.23
CA LYS A 122 -8.99 19.21 14.47
C LYS A 122 -8.63 18.03 15.37
N VAL A 123 -9.69 17.40 15.86
CA VAL A 123 -9.66 16.17 16.65
C VAL A 123 -10.51 15.16 15.90
N ASP A 124 -9.87 14.18 15.27
CA ASP A 124 -10.60 13.17 14.51
C ASP A 124 -11.16 12.10 15.45
N PRO A 125 -12.45 11.74 15.30
CA PRO A 125 -13.10 10.77 16.16
C PRO A 125 -12.82 9.35 15.69
N ILE A 126 -12.31 8.51 16.59
CA ILE A 126 -12.08 7.09 16.34
C ILE A 126 -13.13 6.27 17.10
N PHE A 127 -13.77 5.35 16.40
CA PHE A 127 -14.65 4.37 17.01
C PHE A 127 -13.93 3.02 17.16
N THR A 128 -13.55 2.68 18.39
CA THR A 128 -12.84 1.42 18.67
C THR A 128 -13.75 0.40 19.34
N ILE A 129 -13.83 -0.81 18.78
CA ILE A 129 -14.49 -1.96 19.40
C ILE A 129 -13.44 -2.95 19.92
N LEU A 130 -13.58 -3.37 21.18
CA LEU A 130 -12.78 -4.45 21.77
C LEU A 130 -13.46 -5.80 21.52
N VAL A 131 -12.75 -6.77 20.97
CA VAL A 131 -13.33 -8.00 20.39
C VAL A 131 -12.67 -9.26 20.94
N GLU A 132 -13.45 -10.08 21.64
CA GLU A 132 -13.04 -11.43 22.03
C GLU A 132 -13.72 -12.50 21.19
N PHE A 133 -13.11 -13.67 21.09
CA PHE A 133 -13.57 -14.72 20.20
C PHE A 133 -14.48 -15.75 20.90
N GLY A 134 -15.33 -16.37 20.10
CA GLY A 134 -16.26 -17.42 20.51
C GLY A 134 -15.66 -18.82 20.40
N ASP A 135 -16.56 -19.80 20.38
CA ASP A 135 -16.24 -21.23 20.35
C ASP A 135 -16.79 -21.93 19.09
N GLN A 136 -17.52 -21.23 18.22
CA GLN A 136 -17.94 -21.81 16.94
C GLN A 136 -16.73 -21.96 16.02
N LYS A 137 -16.71 -23.05 15.25
CA LYS A 137 -15.60 -23.37 14.34
C LYS A 137 -16.09 -23.43 12.92
N ASP A 138 -15.35 -22.79 12.02
CA ASP A 138 -15.52 -23.04 10.59
C ASP A 138 -14.88 -24.40 10.25
N PRO A 139 -15.61 -25.34 9.61
CA PRO A 139 -15.03 -26.61 9.20
C PRO A 139 -13.82 -26.49 8.26
N ARG A 140 -13.65 -25.35 7.58
CA ARG A 140 -12.53 -25.07 6.66
C ARG A 140 -11.23 -24.75 7.40
N THR A 141 -11.31 -24.08 8.55
CA THR A 141 -10.13 -23.60 9.30
C THR A 141 -9.92 -24.35 10.62
N GLY A 142 -10.98 -24.80 11.28
CA GLY A 142 -10.89 -25.55 12.52
C GLY A 142 -10.43 -24.66 13.69
N GLY A 143 -9.21 -24.85 14.18
CA GLY A 143 -8.61 -24.04 15.24
C GLY A 143 -9.02 -24.36 16.70
N THR A 144 -8.38 -23.65 17.63
CA THR A 144 -8.67 -23.70 19.07
C THR A 144 -9.75 -22.69 19.44
N ASP A 145 -10.42 -22.85 20.59
CA ASP A 145 -11.48 -21.95 21.03
C ASP A 145 -10.88 -20.61 21.52
N GLY A 146 -11.60 -19.51 21.38
CA GLY A 146 -11.11 -18.19 21.77
C GLY A 146 -10.05 -17.61 20.81
N PRO A 147 -9.12 -16.77 21.30
CA PRO A 147 -8.92 -16.41 22.72
C PRO A 147 -10.00 -15.45 23.27
N VAL A 148 -10.09 -15.37 24.59
CA VAL A 148 -10.73 -14.23 25.27
C VAL A 148 -9.66 -13.36 25.89
N HIS A 149 -9.99 -12.09 26.12
CA HIS A 149 -9.03 -11.11 26.63
C HIS A 149 -8.42 -11.53 27.99
N ASN A 150 -7.25 -11.00 28.31
CA ASN A 150 -6.43 -11.28 29.49
C ASN A 150 -5.93 -12.73 29.58
N GLN A 151 -5.72 -13.39 28.45
CA GLN A 151 -5.17 -14.76 28.38
C GLN A 151 -3.72 -14.84 27.89
N ILE A 152 -3.12 -13.70 27.52
CA ILE A 152 -1.70 -13.63 27.16
C ILE A 152 -0.85 -13.99 28.40
N PRO A 153 0.05 -15.00 28.32
CA PRO A 153 0.90 -15.39 29.44
C PRO A 153 1.80 -14.24 29.92
N GLU A 154 2.02 -14.16 31.24
CA GLU A 154 3.00 -13.23 31.79
C GLU A 154 4.42 -13.63 31.30
N PRO A 155 5.18 -12.71 30.67
CA PRO A 155 6.50 -13.00 30.15
C PRO A 155 7.51 -13.28 31.27
N ASP A 156 8.43 -14.21 31.05
CA ASP A 156 9.45 -14.55 32.05
C ASP A 156 10.52 -13.46 32.14
N ARG A 157 10.33 -12.56 33.11
CA ARG A 157 11.27 -11.49 33.42
C ARG A 157 12.38 -11.89 34.41
N ILE A 158 12.46 -13.16 34.81
CA ILE A 158 13.53 -13.67 35.68
C ILE A 158 14.70 -14.11 34.80
N TYR A 159 15.52 -13.13 34.43
CA TYR A 159 16.60 -13.33 33.45
C TYR A 159 17.74 -14.20 34.00
N ASP A 160 17.58 -15.52 33.88
CA ASP A 160 18.54 -16.53 34.34
C ASP A 160 19.35 -17.14 33.18
N GLY A 161 19.10 -16.67 31.95
CA GLY A 161 19.74 -17.12 30.72
C GLY A 161 19.05 -18.33 30.09
N SER A 162 17.88 -18.72 30.59
CA SER A 162 17.08 -19.80 30.01
C SER A 162 16.39 -19.37 28.71
N PRO A 163 15.88 -20.34 27.92
CA PRO A 163 15.13 -20.02 26.71
C PRO A 163 13.78 -19.34 26.95
N THR A 164 13.30 -19.22 28.19
CA THR A 164 12.06 -18.52 28.51
C THR A 164 12.27 -17.04 28.77
N ASP A 165 13.52 -16.59 29.00
CA ASP A 165 13.87 -15.17 29.16
C ASP A 165 13.24 -14.32 28.05
N ASP A 166 12.28 -13.47 28.42
CA ASP A 166 11.56 -12.59 27.50
C ASP A 166 11.81 -11.14 27.90
N ASN A 167 12.27 -10.30 26.98
CA ASN A 167 12.31 -8.84 27.15
C ASN A 167 11.72 -8.07 25.95
N SER A 168 10.91 -8.74 25.13
CA SER A 168 10.26 -8.23 23.92
C SER A 168 8.74 -8.08 24.07
N THR A 169 8.05 -9.01 24.72
CA THR A 169 6.58 -9.06 24.70
C THR A 169 5.95 -7.98 25.57
N ILE A 170 5.01 -7.20 25.04
CA ILE A 170 4.20 -6.28 25.85
C ILE A 170 3.20 -7.08 26.69
N TRP A 171 3.11 -6.77 27.98
CA TRP A 171 2.15 -7.43 28.87
C TRP A 171 1.66 -6.52 29.99
N LYS A 172 0.38 -6.65 30.36
CA LYS A 172 -0.21 -6.07 31.57
C LYS A 172 -1.18 -7.10 32.17
N PRO A 173 -1.45 -7.05 33.49
CA PRO A 173 -2.37 -8.00 34.13
C PRO A 173 -3.85 -7.80 33.76
N ASN A 174 -4.21 -6.65 33.17
CA ASN A 174 -5.58 -6.36 32.76
C ASN A 174 -5.63 -5.36 31.58
N PHE A 175 -6.06 -5.83 30.42
CA PHE A 175 -6.39 -5.09 29.21
C PHE A 175 -7.89 -4.72 29.18
N ASP A 176 -8.28 -3.82 30.08
CA ASP A 176 -9.65 -3.30 30.12
C ASP A 176 -9.83 -2.07 29.21
N ARG A 177 -11.10 -1.66 28.99
CA ARG A 177 -11.48 -0.44 28.28
C ARG A 177 -10.70 0.79 28.75
N LYS A 178 -10.45 0.92 30.06
CA LYS A 178 -9.70 2.06 30.60
C LYS A 178 -8.25 2.04 30.10
N SER A 179 -7.64 0.87 30.02
CA SER A 179 -6.27 0.72 29.54
C SER A 179 -6.10 1.22 28.09
N TYR A 180 -7.10 0.99 27.23
CA TYR A 180 -7.11 1.48 25.84
C TYR A 180 -7.47 2.97 25.75
N LEU A 181 -8.44 3.46 26.54
CA LEU A 181 -8.71 4.90 26.64
C LEU A 181 -7.46 5.68 27.10
N ASP A 182 -6.66 5.11 28.01
CA ASP A 182 -5.39 5.70 28.41
C ASP A 182 -4.35 5.64 27.26
N LEU A 183 -4.26 4.51 26.55
CA LEU A 183 -3.34 4.33 25.42
C LEU A 183 -3.64 5.30 24.28
N PHE A 184 -4.91 5.52 23.95
CA PHE A 184 -5.31 6.36 22.84
C PHE A 184 -5.41 7.84 23.22
N TYR A 185 -5.98 8.17 24.39
CA TYR A 185 -6.43 9.54 24.68
C TYR A 185 -5.93 10.13 26.00
N ALA A 186 -5.02 9.47 26.72
CA ALA A 186 -4.50 10.03 27.97
C ALA A 186 -3.85 11.41 27.74
N LYS A 187 -4.28 12.39 28.54
CA LYS A 187 -3.70 13.73 28.54
C LYS A 187 -2.39 13.76 29.34
N ASN A 188 -1.40 14.50 28.85
CA ASN A 188 -0.09 14.69 29.50
C ASN A 188 0.70 13.39 29.73
N LYS A 189 0.44 12.37 28.91
CA LYS A 189 1.17 11.10 28.88
C LYS A 189 1.40 10.73 27.41
N GLU A 190 2.32 9.81 27.17
CA GLU A 190 2.42 9.18 25.86
C GLU A 190 1.11 8.45 25.57
N SER A 191 0.47 8.84 24.47
CA SER A 191 -0.79 8.32 23.97
C SER A 191 -0.88 8.63 22.48
N MET A 192 -1.79 7.97 21.78
CA MET A 192 -2.00 8.21 20.34
C MET A 192 -2.33 9.69 20.07
N ALA A 193 -3.22 10.27 20.89
CA ALA A 193 -3.56 11.69 20.85
C ALA A 193 -2.33 12.59 21.07
N ASP A 194 -1.50 12.31 22.08
CA ASP A 194 -0.27 13.07 22.35
C ASP A 194 0.76 12.94 21.22
N PHE A 195 0.90 11.74 20.63
CA PHE A 195 1.77 11.49 19.50
C PHE A 195 1.39 12.34 18.29
N TYR A 196 0.15 12.22 17.82
CA TYR A 196 -0.32 12.96 16.65
C TYR A 196 -0.34 14.47 16.86
N LEU A 197 -0.65 14.93 18.09
CA LEU A 197 -0.55 16.34 18.45
C LEU A 197 0.87 16.88 18.28
N LYS A 198 1.88 16.11 18.68
CA LYS A 198 3.29 16.51 18.53
C LYS A 198 3.79 16.38 17.10
N GLN A 199 3.38 15.36 16.35
CA GLN A 199 3.80 15.17 14.96
C GLN A 199 3.31 16.29 14.05
N SER A 200 2.07 16.73 14.27
CA SER A 200 1.41 17.74 13.45
C SER A 200 1.76 19.18 13.83
N GLY A 201 2.50 19.39 14.94
CA GLY A 201 2.75 20.71 15.50
C GLY A 201 1.49 21.37 16.05
N GLY A 202 0.62 20.57 16.69
CA GLY A 202 -0.61 21.04 17.33
C GLY A 202 -1.79 21.21 16.39
N ARG A 203 -1.68 20.82 15.11
CA ARG A 203 -2.74 20.96 14.09
C ARG A 203 -3.66 19.75 13.99
N TYR A 204 -3.27 18.61 14.53
CA TYR A 204 -4.02 17.38 14.37
C TYR A 204 -3.83 16.51 15.61
N THR A 205 -4.91 15.92 16.10
CA THR A 205 -4.87 14.89 17.13
C THR A 205 -6.10 14.00 16.99
N VAL A 206 -6.18 12.94 17.80
CA VAL A 206 -7.27 11.99 17.76
C VAL A 206 -8.04 11.99 19.08
N GLY A 207 -9.34 11.73 18.98
CA GLY A 207 -10.26 11.51 20.09
C GLY A 207 -11.18 10.34 19.76
N GLY A 208 -12.17 10.06 20.60
CA GLY A 208 -13.12 8.99 20.31
C GLY A 208 -13.60 8.25 21.54
N ASP A 209 -14.09 7.03 21.31
CA ASP A 209 -14.52 6.12 22.37
C ASP A 209 -14.05 4.70 22.09
N VAL A 210 -13.81 3.97 23.16
CA VAL A 210 -13.48 2.54 23.16
C VAL A 210 -14.64 1.81 23.81
N THR A 211 -15.16 0.75 23.20
CA THR A 211 -16.28 -0.01 23.78
C THR A 211 -15.83 -0.95 24.90
N ASP A 212 -16.79 -1.55 25.60
CA ASP A 212 -16.50 -2.75 26.38
C ASP A 212 -16.26 -3.94 25.41
N TRP A 213 -15.61 -5.00 25.91
CA TRP A 213 -15.37 -6.23 25.13
C TRP A 213 -16.67 -6.88 24.67
N VAL A 214 -16.77 -7.16 23.37
CA VAL A 214 -17.87 -7.91 22.76
C VAL A 214 -17.36 -9.24 22.20
N LYS A 215 -18.24 -10.22 22.11
CA LYS A 215 -17.87 -11.57 21.66
C LYS A 215 -18.38 -11.86 20.27
N VAL A 216 -17.48 -12.15 19.33
CA VAL A 216 -17.85 -12.68 18.01
C VAL A 216 -18.17 -14.18 18.10
N PRO A 217 -19.00 -14.73 17.19
CA PRO A 217 -19.49 -16.10 17.33
C PRO A 217 -18.40 -17.17 17.14
N PHE A 218 -17.46 -16.95 16.22
CA PHE A 218 -16.43 -17.93 15.90
C PHE A 218 -15.15 -17.74 16.70
N ASN A 219 -14.32 -18.77 16.72
CA ASN A 219 -12.94 -18.69 17.18
C ASN A 219 -12.05 -17.89 16.20
N GLU A 220 -10.88 -17.48 16.65
CA GLU A 220 -9.97 -16.63 15.86
C GLU A 220 -9.58 -17.26 14.51
N ALA A 221 -9.44 -18.59 14.45
CA ALA A 221 -9.12 -19.31 13.22
C ALA A 221 -10.15 -19.12 12.09
N ARG A 222 -11.42 -18.76 12.36
CA ARG A 222 -12.36 -18.38 11.28
C ARG A 222 -11.90 -17.13 10.55
N TYR A 223 -11.21 -16.24 11.26
CA TYR A 223 -10.92 -14.88 10.86
C TYR A 223 -9.46 -14.71 10.43
N GLY A 224 -8.51 -15.32 11.15
CA GLY A 224 -7.07 -15.16 10.91
C GLY A 224 -6.39 -16.26 10.10
N SER A 225 -7.01 -17.45 9.94
CA SER A 225 -6.30 -18.61 9.40
C SER A 225 -5.84 -18.46 7.95
N ASN A 226 -4.59 -18.83 7.71
CA ASN A 226 -3.90 -18.78 6.40
C ASN A 226 -4.44 -19.78 5.36
N ASN A 227 -5.42 -20.58 5.75
CA ASN A 227 -6.04 -21.60 4.89
C ASN A 227 -7.21 -21.06 4.06
N ILE A 228 -7.62 -19.82 4.30
CA ILE A 228 -8.68 -19.13 3.56
C ILE A 228 -8.17 -17.79 3.03
N PRO A 229 -8.81 -17.20 2.00
CA PRO A 229 -8.48 -15.85 1.56
C PRO A 229 -8.66 -14.83 2.69
N GLU A 230 -7.75 -13.88 2.79
CA GLU A 230 -7.78 -12.81 3.79
C GLU A 230 -9.09 -12.02 3.73
N SER A 231 -9.63 -11.76 2.54
CA SER A 231 -10.92 -11.11 2.35
C SER A 231 -12.11 -11.90 2.94
N ASP A 232 -12.06 -13.24 2.93
CA ASP A 232 -13.09 -14.06 3.58
C ASP A 232 -12.91 -14.07 5.11
N GLY A 233 -11.68 -14.05 5.60
CA GLY A 233 -11.39 -13.98 7.03
C GLY A 233 -11.73 -12.61 7.63
N TYR A 234 -10.96 -11.61 7.24
CA TYR A 234 -10.93 -10.28 7.85
C TYR A 234 -12.21 -9.48 7.62
N TRP A 235 -12.82 -9.50 6.43
CA TRP A 235 -14.07 -8.76 6.23
C TRP A 235 -15.22 -9.34 7.06
N ASN A 236 -15.26 -10.66 7.25
CA ASN A 236 -16.24 -11.28 8.13
C ASN A 236 -15.93 -11.02 9.61
N PHE A 237 -14.66 -10.83 9.99
CA PHE A 237 -14.31 -10.36 11.33
C PHE A 237 -14.90 -8.97 11.62
N ILE A 238 -14.76 -8.01 10.70
CA ILE A 238 -15.34 -6.67 10.85
C ILE A 238 -16.87 -6.73 10.87
N LYS A 239 -17.47 -7.56 10.01
CA LYS A 239 -18.92 -7.79 10.00
C LYS A 239 -19.44 -8.33 11.32
N ASP A 240 -18.82 -9.38 11.84
CA ASP A 240 -19.24 -10.00 13.09
C ASP A 240 -18.96 -9.09 14.29
N THR A 241 -17.89 -8.30 14.25
CA THR A 241 -17.56 -7.26 15.24
C THR A 241 -18.66 -6.20 15.32
N ALA A 242 -19.07 -5.64 14.18
CA ALA A 242 -20.13 -4.64 14.10
C ALA A 242 -21.47 -5.19 14.62
N ASN A 243 -21.83 -6.43 14.22
CA ASN A 243 -23.04 -7.10 14.68
C ASN A 243 -23.02 -7.37 16.19
N ALA A 244 -21.92 -7.92 16.71
CA ALA A 244 -21.77 -8.23 18.13
C ALA A 244 -21.88 -6.97 18.99
N TRP A 245 -21.28 -5.86 18.55
CA TRP A 245 -21.44 -4.59 19.23
C TRP A 245 -22.87 -4.05 19.17
N TYR A 246 -23.49 -3.99 17.99
CA TYR A 246 -24.86 -3.51 17.85
C TYR A 246 -25.83 -4.33 18.73
N ASP A 247 -25.75 -5.65 18.68
CA ASP A 247 -26.57 -6.56 19.49
C ASP A 247 -26.32 -6.35 20.99
N SER A 248 -25.08 -6.08 21.41
CA SER A 248 -24.76 -5.75 22.80
C SER A 248 -25.44 -4.46 23.26
N GLN A 249 -25.54 -3.45 22.39
CA GLN A 249 -26.22 -2.18 22.70
C GLN A 249 -27.73 -2.38 22.82
N ILE A 250 -28.34 -3.16 21.92
CA ILE A 250 -29.76 -3.53 22.01
C ILE A 250 -30.03 -4.32 23.29
N ALA A 251 -29.18 -5.29 23.63
CA ALA A 251 -29.28 -6.06 24.87
C ALA A 251 -29.12 -5.19 26.12
N ALA A 252 -28.32 -4.12 26.05
CA ALA A 252 -28.20 -3.10 27.08
C ALA A 252 -29.39 -2.12 27.13
N GLY A 253 -30.41 -2.31 26.30
CA GLY A 253 -31.65 -1.52 26.29
C GLY A 253 -31.55 -0.22 25.50
N LYS A 254 -30.53 -0.05 24.65
CA LYS A 254 -30.48 1.06 23.69
C LYS A 254 -31.48 0.81 22.56
N THR A 255 -32.09 1.89 22.10
CA THR A 255 -32.92 1.89 20.88
C THR A 255 -32.03 2.08 19.64
N PRO A 256 -32.44 1.60 18.46
CA PRO A 256 -31.72 1.87 17.21
C PRO A 256 -31.43 3.36 16.98
N GLU A 257 -32.36 4.25 17.35
CA GLU A 257 -32.17 5.70 17.25
C GLU A 257 -31.07 6.24 18.17
N GLN A 258 -30.95 5.68 19.39
CA GLN A 258 -29.87 6.06 20.31
C GLN A 258 -28.51 5.57 19.82
N ILE A 259 -28.46 4.39 19.20
CA ILE A 259 -27.24 3.86 18.59
C ILE A 259 -26.85 4.74 17.39
N LYS A 260 -27.82 5.07 16.53
CA LYS A 260 -27.60 5.99 15.41
C LYS A 260 -27.08 7.36 15.87
N GLN A 261 -27.67 7.94 16.90
CA GLN A 261 -27.20 9.22 17.46
C GLN A 261 -25.79 9.12 18.05
N TYR A 262 -25.43 7.97 18.61
CA TYR A 262 -24.06 7.74 19.10
C TYR A 262 -23.08 7.60 17.94
N LEU A 263 -23.43 6.87 16.87
CA LEU A 263 -22.54 6.67 15.72
C LEU A 263 -22.31 7.94 14.91
N SER A 264 -23.28 8.86 14.86
CA SER A 264 -23.16 10.11 14.10
C SER A 264 -22.08 11.08 14.59
N GLN A 265 -21.38 10.79 15.69
CA GLN A 265 -20.23 11.59 16.14
C GLN A 265 -18.91 11.13 15.50
N PHE A 266 -18.93 10.00 14.79
CA PHE A 266 -17.77 9.39 14.12
C PHE A 266 -17.90 9.41 12.60
N ASP A 267 -18.83 10.20 12.05
CA ASP A 267 -19.02 10.44 10.61
C ASP A 267 -19.08 11.96 10.43
N VAL A 268 -17.91 12.57 10.24
CA VAL A 268 -17.74 14.03 10.08
C VAL A 268 -16.72 14.38 9.00
N TRP A 269 -16.07 13.40 8.37
CA TRP A 269 -15.01 13.59 7.40
C TRP A 269 -15.27 12.75 6.15
N ASP A 270 -15.47 13.43 5.03
CA ASP A 270 -15.52 12.83 3.70
C ASP A 270 -14.09 12.64 3.19
N ARG A 271 -13.53 11.47 3.46
CA ARG A 271 -12.16 11.10 3.09
C ARG A 271 -11.88 11.22 1.60
N TYR A 272 -12.88 10.90 0.76
CA TYR A 272 -12.70 10.70 -0.67
C TYR A 272 -13.34 11.78 -1.54
N ASP A 273 -13.93 12.83 -0.94
CA ASP A 273 -14.64 13.90 -1.65
C ASP A 273 -15.68 13.28 -2.60
N TYR A 274 -16.56 12.42 -2.06
CA TYR A 274 -17.38 11.49 -2.85
C TYR A 274 -18.32 12.21 -3.82
N ASP A 275 -18.68 13.47 -3.53
CA ASP A 275 -19.51 14.31 -4.39
C ASP A 275 -18.73 15.35 -5.22
N GLY A 276 -17.41 15.42 -5.03
CA GLY A 276 -16.45 16.19 -5.82
C GLY A 276 -16.55 17.71 -5.61
N ASP A 277 -17.10 18.16 -4.49
CA ASP A 277 -17.28 19.58 -4.20
C ASP A 277 -16.06 20.23 -3.50
N GLY A 278 -15.13 19.40 -3.01
CA GLY A 278 -13.90 19.78 -2.31
C GLY A 278 -14.09 20.18 -0.84
N ASP A 279 -15.21 19.82 -0.22
CA ASP A 279 -15.53 19.97 1.20
C ASP A 279 -15.39 18.65 1.97
N PHE A 280 -14.18 18.35 2.40
CA PHE A 280 -13.89 17.15 3.19
C PHE A 280 -14.49 17.18 4.60
N ASN A 281 -15.02 18.31 5.10
CA ASN A 281 -15.52 18.43 6.47
C ASN A 281 -17.04 18.22 6.56
N GLU A 282 -17.52 17.16 5.91
CA GLU A 282 -18.92 16.77 5.90
C GLU A 282 -19.08 15.24 6.03
N PRO A 283 -20.26 14.74 6.46
CA PRO A 283 -20.48 13.31 6.60
C PRO A 283 -20.71 12.62 5.25
N ASP A 284 -20.17 11.42 5.09
CA ASP A 284 -20.29 10.60 3.87
C ASP A 284 -21.08 9.29 4.09
N GLY A 285 -21.54 9.05 5.33
CA GLY A 285 -22.29 7.87 5.75
C GLY A 285 -21.43 6.72 6.27
N TYR A 286 -20.11 6.87 6.25
CA TYR A 286 -19.13 5.93 6.79
C TYR A 286 -18.55 6.43 8.11
N ILE A 287 -18.12 5.51 8.97
CA ILE A 287 -17.35 5.85 10.16
C ILE A 287 -15.96 6.29 9.72
N ASP A 288 -15.58 7.55 10.03
CA ASP A 288 -14.35 8.21 9.59
C ASP A 288 -13.10 7.37 9.87
N HIS A 289 -13.03 6.82 11.09
CA HIS A 289 -11.93 6.00 11.60
C HIS A 289 -12.49 4.89 12.49
N PHE A 290 -12.39 3.64 12.03
CA PHE A 290 -12.82 2.46 12.79
C PHE A 290 -11.63 1.58 13.18
N GLN A 291 -11.60 1.11 14.44
CA GLN A 291 -10.58 0.19 14.93
C GLN A 291 -11.21 -1.03 15.62
N ALA A 292 -10.70 -2.22 15.33
CA ALA A 292 -11.06 -3.45 16.02
C ALA A 292 -9.85 -3.99 16.78
N VAL A 293 -9.90 -3.96 18.11
CA VAL A 293 -8.84 -4.55 18.94
C VAL A 293 -9.22 -5.96 19.32
N HIS A 294 -8.51 -6.96 18.82
CA HIS A 294 -8.84 -8.37 19.07
C HIS A 294 -8.11 -8.93 20.30
N ALA A 295 -8.73 -9.90 20.97
CA ALA A 295 -8.10 -10.64 22.08
C ALA A 295 -6.89 -11.46 21.58
N GLY A 296 -5.87 -11.64 22.41
CA GLY A 296 -4.68 -12.41 22.04
C GLY A 296 -3.56 -11.59 21.38
N GLU A 297 -2.55 -12.30 20.88
CA GLU A 297 -1.37 -11.70 20.22
C GLU A 297 -1.57 -11.72 18.70
N GLY A 298 -1.00 -10.73 17.99
CA GLY A 298 -1.06 -10.66 16.53
C GLY A 298 -0.12 -11.68 15.87
N GLU A 299 -0.47 -12.15 14.68
CA GLU A 299 0.33 -13.12 13.91
C GLU A 299 1.74 -12.57 13.62
N GLU A 300 1.89 -11.25 13.42
CA GLU A 300 3.16 -10.56 13.15
C GLU A 300 4.17 -10.67 14.31
N ALA A 301 3.68 -10.96 15.53
CA ALA A 301 4.49 -11.21 16.72
C ALA A 301 4.60 -12.70 17.08
N GLY A 302 4.07 -13.59 16.23
CA GLY A 302 4.05 -15.04 16.43
C GLY A 302 2.70 -15.62 16.85
N GLY A 303 1.68 -14.79 17.05
CA GLY A 303 0.29 -15.20 17.30
C GLY A 303 0.03 -15.88 18.65
N GLY A 304 0.99 -15.85 19.58
CA GLY A 304 0.86 -16.43 20.91
C GLY A 304 0.37 -17.88 20.91
N ALA A 305 -0.75 -18.14 21.59
CA ALA A 305 -1.35 -19.48 21.67
C ALA A 305 -2.06 -19.92 20.38
N GLN A 306 -2.43 -18.97 19.52
CA GLN A 306 -3.14 -19.20 18.26
C GLN A 306 -2.19 -19.37 17.07
N GLY A 307 -0.96 -18.87 17.17
CA GLY A 307 0.05 -19.03 16.12
C GLY A 307 -0.43 -18.45 14.78
N GLU A 308 -0.32 -19.23 13.71
CA GLU A 308 -0.76 -18.88 12.35
C GLU A 308 -2.29 -18.76 12.17
N ASP A 309 -3.08 -19.07 13.21
CA ASP A 309 -4.53 -18.80 13.20
C ASP A 309 -4.88 -17.41 13.76
N ALA A 310 -3.92 -16.69 14.35
CA ALA A 310 -4.10 -15.34 14.85
C ALA A 310 -4.31 -14.33 13.71
N ILE A 311 -4.99 -13.22 13.98
CA ILE A 311 -5.10 -12.13 13.01
C ILE A 311 -3.75 -11.39 12.91
N TRP A 312 -3.28 -11.14 11.69
CA TRP A 312 -2.15 -10.23 11.44
C TRP A 312 -2.63 -8.77 11.52
N SER A 313 -1.94 -7.90 12.26
CA SER A 313 -2.32 -6.48 12.38
C SER A 313 -2.30 -5.78 11.02
N HIS A 314 -3.37 -5.06 10.65
CA HIS A 314 -3.43 -4.39 9.35
C HIS A 314 -4.47 -3.27 9.29
N ARG A 315 -4.36 -2.45 8.24
CA ARG A 315 -5.37 -1.54 7.71
C ARG A 315 -5.94 -2.08 6.39
N TRP A 316 -7.27 -2.04 6.23
CA TRP A 316 -7.93 -2.38 4.96
C TRP A 316 -9.30 -1.70 4.78
N ALA A 317 -9.95 -1.96 3.64
CA ALA A 317 -11.32 -1.59 3.34
C ALA A 317 -12.19 -2.86 3.24
N ALA A 318 -13.21 -2.96 4.09
CA ALA A 318 -14.12 -4.11 4.13
C ALA A 318 -15.05 -4.12 2.92
N PHE A 319 -15.14 -5.25 2.20
CA PHE A 319 -16.07 -5.45 1.08
C PHE A 319 -16.06 -4.31 0.04
N TRP A 320 -14.89 -3.73 -0.25
CA TRP A 320 -14.76 -2.65 -1.25
C TRP A 320 -15.21 -3.11 -2.65
N ASN A 321 -15.07 -4.42 -2.94
CA ASN A 321 -15.51 -5.05 -4.18
C ASN A 321 -17.05 -5.05 -4.38
N LEU A 322 -17.82 -4.55 -3.42
CA LEU A 322 -19.27 -4.34 -3.53
C LEU A 322 -19.64 -2.88 -3.84
N GLN A 323 -18.67 -2.03 -4.20
CA GLN A 323 -18.90 -0.68 -4.69
C GLN A 323 -19.99 -0.65 -5.78
N GLY A 324 -20.82 0.40 -5.79
CA GLY A 324 -22.01 0.52 -6.63
C GLY A 324 -23.23 -0.30 -6.14
N SER A 325 -23.02 -1.36 -5.37
CA SER A 325 -24.10 -2.26 -4.92
C SER A 325 -24.42 -2.19 -3.42
N ALA A 326 -23.42 -1.91 -2.57
CA ALA A 326 -23.54 -1.82 -1.11
C ALA A 326 -22.92 -0.52 -0.56
N GLY A 327 -23.40 -0.08 0.60
CA GLY A 327 -23.02 1.19 1.25
C GLY A 327 -24.25 2.05 1.60
N PRO A 328 -24.04 3.26 2.15
CA PRO A 328 -25.07 4.29 2.23
C PRO A 328 -25.81 4.49 0.90
N ASP A 329 -27.12 4.75 0.94
CA ASP A 329 -27.96 4.88 -0.26
C ASP A 329 -27.44 5.93 -1.26
N PHE A 330 -26.77 6.97 -0.76
CA PHE A 330 -26.22 8.09 -1.53
C PHE A 330 -24.73 7.96 -1.85
N ASN A 331 -24.02 7.01 -1.23
CA ASN A 331 -22.57 6.82 -1.36
C ASN A 331 -22.25 5.33 -1.24
N LYS A 332 -22.34 4.57 -2.34
CA LYS A 332 -22.20 3.11 -2.32
C LYS A 332 -20.76 2.65 -2.59
N ALA A 333 -19.90 2.75 -1.58
CA ALA A 333 -18.48 2.39 -1.67
C ALA A 333 -18.14 1.01 -1.05
N GLY A 334 -19.12 0.13 -0.88
CA GLY A 334 -18.95 -1.15 -0.19
C GLY A 334 -19.11 -1.03 1.33
N GLY A 335 -18.48 -1.92 2.09
CA GLY A 335 -18.45 -1.88 3.55
C GLY A 335 -19.42 -2.81 4.29
N VAL A 336 -19.48 -2.62 5.60
CA VAL A 336 -20.33 -3.33 6.56
C VAL A 336 -21.29 -2.34 7.21
N GLN A 337 -22.59 -2.57 7.08
CA GLN A 337 -23.58 -1.79 7.81
C GLN A 337 -23.58 -2.15 9.30
N ILE A 338 -23.60 -1.16 10.19
CA ILE A 338 -23.73 -1.39 11.63
C ILE A 338 -25.20 -1.55 11.99
N GLY A 339 -25.67 -2.80 12.11
CA GLY A 339 -27.07 -3.11 12.36
C GLY A 339 -28.00 -2.51 11.30
N ASP A 340 -29.06 -1.83 11.73
CA ASP A 340 -30.01 -1.10 10.86
C ASP A 340 -29.87 0.43 10.97
N THR A 341 -28.72 0.91 11.45
CA THR A 341 -28.52 2.34 11.81
C THR A 341 -28.42 3.29 10.61
N GLY A 342 -27.99 2.74 9.47
CA GLY A 342 -27.65 3.52 8.27
C GLY A 342 -26.19 3.98 8.20
N PHE A 343 -25.38 3.72 9.23
CA PHE A 343 -23.92 3.96 9.22
C PHE A 343 -23.17 2.70 8.81
N TRP A 344 -22.03 2.90 8.15
CA TRP A 344 -21.22 1.84 7.57
C TRP A 344 -19.77 1.92 8.00
N ILE A 345 -19.09 0.78 8.05
CA ILE A 345 -17.64 0.67 8.20
C ILE A 345 -17.10 0.23 6.85
N ARG A 346 -16.26 1.07 6.24
CA ARG A 346 -15.50 0.71 5.03
C ARG A 346 -14.06 0.49 5.44
N ASP A 347 -13.35 1.57 5.72
CA ASP A 347 -11.98 1.55 6.16
C ASP A 347 -11.87 1.18 7.64
N TYR A 348 -10.91 0.31 7.95
CA TYR A 348 -10.67 -0.15 9.31
C TYR A 348 -9.19 -0.44 9.56
N THR A 349 -8.80 -0.37 10.83
CA THR A 349 -7.59 -1.02 11.34
C THR A 349 -7.94 -2.13 12.32
N THR A 350 -7.07 -3.13 12.44
CA THR A 350 -7.18 -4.18 13.45
C THR A 350 -5.82 -4.49 14.06
N GLU A 351 -5.78 -4.60 15.39
CA GLU A 351 -4.56 -4.76 16.17
C GLU A 351 -4.83 -5.65 17.41
N PRO A 352 -3.80 -6.35 17.94
CA PRO A 352 -3.97 -7.30 19.03
C PRO A 352 -4.13 -6.65 20.40
N GLU A 353 -4.52 -7.47 21.37
CA GLU A 353 -4.77 -7.09 22.75
C GLU A 353 -3.53 -6.43 23.38
N ASN A 354 -2.35 -6.99 23.12
CA ASN A 354 -1.06 -6.47 23.55
C ASN A 354 -0.41 -5.49 22.56
N GLY A 355 -1.18 -4.93 21.61
CA GLY A 355 -0.74 -3.86 20.73
C GLY A 355 -0.14 -2.70 21.52
N GLY A 356 1.11 -2.36 21.20
CA GLY A 356 1.79 -1.21 21.78
C GLY A 356 1.34 0.11 21.15
N LEU A 357 1.65 1.24 21.78
CA LEU A 357 1.35 2.56 21.22
C LEU A 357 1.87 2.71 19.79
N GLY A 358 3.02 2.10 19.47
CA GLY A 358 3.61 2.25 18.17
C GLY A 358 2.89 1.51 17.04
N VAL A 359 2.25 0.36 17.32
CA VAL A 359 1.46 -0.38 16.31
C VAL A 359 0.19 0.41 15.98
N PHE A 360 -0.58 0.84 16.98
CA PHE A 360 -1.78 1.66 16.74
C PHE A 360 -1.51 2.97 16.00
N VAL A 361 -0.36 3.58 16.25
CA VAL A 361 0.07 4.79 15.53
C VAL A 361 0.53 4.47 14.11
N HIS A 362 1.10 3.28 13.87
CA HIS A 362 1.50 2.84 12.53
C HIS A 362 0.26 2.60 11.66
N GLU A 363 -0.68 1.79 12.15
CA GLU A 363 -1.91 1.47 11.43
C GLU A 363 -2.76 2.70 11.13
N TYR A 364 -2.87 3.62 12.10
CA TYR A 364 -3.55 4.89 11.85
C TYR A 364 -2.79 5.79 10.87
N GLY A 365 -1.48 5.62 10.74
CA GLY A 365 -0.71 6.23 9.64
C GLY A 365 -1.22 5.80 8.27
N HIS A 366 -1.53 4.51 8.09
CA HIS A 366 -2.16 4.01 6.85
C HIS A 366 -3.57 4.55 6.65
N ASP A 367 -4.33 4.70 7.73
CA ASP A 367 -5.66 5.29 7.65
C ASP A 367 -5.64 6.77 7.20
N LEU A 368 -4.53 7.47 7.45
CA LEU A 368 -4.24 8.80 6.90
C LEU A 368 -3.64 8.79 5.47
N GLY A 369 -3.51 7.61 4.85
CA GLY A 369 -3.02 7.42 3.50
C GLY A 369 -1.50 7.27 3.37
N LEU A 370 -0.75 7.05 4.46
CA LEU A 370 0.67 6.76 4.36
C LEU A 370 0.91 5.30 3.95
N PRO A 371 1.85 5.01 3.04
CA PRO A 371 2.28 3.64 2.76
C PRO A 371 3.24 3.12 3.82
N ASP A 372 3.45 1.81 3.80
CA ASP A 372 4.61 1.19 4.45
C ASP A 372 5.92 1.70 3.84
N LEU A 373 6.89 1.99 4.70
CA LEU A 373 8.23 2.39 4.29
C LEU A 373 9.28 1.29 4.56
N TYR A 374 8.91 0.20 5.22
CA TYR A 374 9.71 -1.03 5.19
C TYR A 374 9.51 -1.77 3.86
N ASP A 375 10.25 -2.86 3.64
CA ASP A 375 10.12 -3.71 2.45
C ASP A 375 9.02 -4.76 2.68
N THR A 376 7.90 -4.63 1.98
CA THR A 376 6.68 -5.44 2.14
C THR A 376 6.79 -6.81 1.47
N GLN A 377 7.76 -6.97 0.56
CA GLN A 377 8.02 -8.19 -0.21
C GLN A 377 9.00 -9.15 0.50
N GLY A 378 9.20 -8.97 1.81
CA GLY A 378 10.02 -9.83 2.66
C GLY A 378 11.51 -9.50 2.64
N GLY A 379 11.91 -8.35 2.08
CA GLY A 379 13.23 -7.77 2.23
C GLY A 379 13.42 -7.04 3.56
N ASP A 380 14.53 -6.32 3.67
CA ASP A 380 14.79 -5.44 4.82
C ASP A 380 15.61 -4.24 4.34
N ASN A 381 15.13 -3.03 4.62
CA ASN A 381 15.66 -1.80 4.06
C ASN A 381 16.23 -0.84 5.12
N GLY A 382 16.86 0.24 4.65
CA GLY A 382 17.55 1.20 5.51
C GLY A 382 16.65 2.14 6.32
N VAL A 383 15.33 2.18 6.08
CA VAL A 383 14.39 3.01 6.86
C VAL A 383 14.42 2.58 8.32
N GLY A 384 14.29 1.27 8.56
CA GLY A 384 14.43 0.65 9.88
C GLY A 384 13.79 1.46 11.01
N PHE A 385 14.56 1.79 12.04
CA PHE A 385 14.07 2.51 13.21
C PHE A 385 13.89 4.03 13.03
N TRP A 386 14.08 4.57 11.81
CA TRP A 386 14.01 6.02 11.56
C TRP A 386 12.60 6.56 11.32
N SER A 387 11.64 5.73 10.92
CA SER A 387 10.24 6.13 10.72
C SER A 387 9.28 5.21 11.46
N VAL A 388 8.19 5.78 11.98
CA VAL A 388 7.07 5.01 12.51
C VAL A 388 6.36 4.19 11.43
N MET A 389 6.42 4.58 10.16
CA MET A 389 5.94 3.78 9.01
C MET A 389 6.92 2.64 8.63
N ALA A 390 7.82 2.31 9.55
CA ALA A 390 8.79 1.23 9.46
C ALA A 390 8.99 0.66 10.88
N SER A 391 10.18 0.16 11.22
CA SER A 391 10.46 -0.38 12.56
C SER A 391 10.49 0.66 13.68
N GLY A 392 10.31 1.95 13.37
CA GLY A 392 10.13 2.98 14.38
C GLY A 392 8.85 2.80 15.21
N SER A 393 7.85 2.05 14.72
CA SER A 393 6.67 1.61 15.50
C SER A 393 7.06 0.66 16.63
N TRP A 394 8.11 -0.14 16.46
CA TRP A 394 8.58 -1.13 17.43
C TRP A 394 9.59 -0.60 18.47
N LEU A 395 9.80 0.73 18.52
CA LEU A 395 10.63 1.34 19.53
C LEU A 395 10.01 1.27 20.94
N ASN A 396 10.80 1.65 21.95
CA ASN A 396 10.48 1.45 23.36
C ASN A 396 11.48 2.22 24.24
N HIS A 397 11.22 2.24 25.55
CA HIS A 397 12.08 2.89 26.55
C HIS A 397 13.31 2.05 26.97
N GLY A 398 13.57 0.91 26.33
CA GLY A 398 14.75 0.06 26.53
C GLY A 398 14.73 -0.77 27.82
N LYS A 399 13.54 -1.09 28.36
CA LYS A 399 13.38 -1.74 29.66
C LYS A 399 13.01 -3.21 29.57
N GLN A 400 11.76 -3.51 29.17
CA GLN A 400 11.17 -4.83 29.32
C GLN A 400 10.21 -5.18 28.16
N ASP A 401 10.29 -4.51 27.01
CA ASP A 401 9.38 -4.73 25.87
C ASP A 401 9.94 -4.13 24.57
N ILE A 402 9.29 -4.41 23.45
CA ILE A 402 9.39 -3.68 22.17
C ILE A 402 7.98 -3.16 21.79
N GLY A 403 7.90 -2.09 20.99
CA GLY A 403 6.62 -1.53 20.51
C GLY A 403 5.84 -0.65 21.49
N SER A 404 6.29 -0.51 22.75
CA SER A 404 5.56 0.29 23.74
C SER A 404 5.57 1.80 23.47
N THR A 405 6.48 2.31 22.63
CA THR A 405 6.57 3.74 22.31
C THR A 405 7.22 3.96 20.93
N PRO A 406 6.54 4.65 20.00
CA PRO A 406 7.09 4.89 18.67
C PRO A 406 8.19 5.96 18.65
N GLY A 407 8.98 5.96 17.58
CA GLY A 407 9.79 7.10 17.15
C GLY A 407 8.97 8.10 16.33
N TYR A 408 9.58 9.22 15.92
CA TYR A 408 8.89 10.16 15.04
C TYR A 408 8.66 9.61 13.62
N MET A 409 7.75 10.26 12.88
CA MET A 409 7.57 10.04 11.46
C MET A 409 8.80 10.61 10.74
N ASP A 410 9.18 9.98 9.63
CA ASP A 410 10.13 10.57 8.68
C ASP A 410 9.56 11.87 8.07
N PRO A 411 10.41 12.70 7.44
CA PRO A 411 9.96 14.01 7.02
C PRO A 411 9.11 13.95 5.75
N TRP A 412 9.20 12.89 4.93
CA TRP A 412 8.32 12.72 3.78
C TRP A 412 6.90 12.39 4.23
N SER A 413 6.71 11.50 5.20
CA SER A 413 5.38 11.23 5.78
C SER A 413 4.74 12.50 6.36
N LYS A 414 5.53 13.34 7.05
CA LYS A 414 5.03 14.65 7.52
C LYS A 414 4.72 15.60 6.36
N LEU A 415 5.51 15.60 5.29
CA LEU A 415 5.26 16.42 4.11
C LEU A 415 3.95 15.98 3.44
N TYR A 416 3.77 14.66 3.28
CA TYR A 416 2.59 14.03 2.71
C TYR A 416 1.30 14.43 3.42
N LEU A 417 1.34 14.45 4.75
CA LEU A 417 0.21 14.87 5.60
C LEU A 417 0.07 16.39 5.73
N GLY A 418 0.94 17.18 5.08
CA GLY A 418 0.96 18.65 5.20
C GLY A 418 1.42 19.14 6.58
N TRP A 419 2.02 18.26 7.39
CA TRP A 419 2.45 18.48 8.77
C TRP A 419 3.91 18.95 8.90
N LEU A 420 4.72 18.81 7.86
CA LEU A 420 6.13 19.22 7.94
C LEU A 420 6.26 20.74 8.00
N ASN A 421 7.04 21.26 8.96
CA ASN A 421 7.57 22.61 8.92
C ASN A 421 8.94 22.60 8.21
N TYR A 422 9.02 23.10 6.99
CA TYR A 422 10.22 23.00 6.16
C TYR A 422 10.53 24.29 5.40
N SER A 423 11.76 24.37 4.90
CA SER A 423 12.16 25.33 3.87
C SER A 423 12.54 24.61 2.58
N GLU A 424 12.45 25.28 1.44
CA GLU A 424 12.76 24.71 0.13
C GLU A 424 14.04 25.32 -0.45
N VAL A 425 14.79 24.53 -1.23
CA VAL A 425 15.94 24.98 -2.02
C VAL A 425 15.86 24.36 -3.41
N GLU A 426 15.73 25.21 -4.42
CA GLU A 426 15.76 24.78 -5.81
C GLU A 426 17.15 24.29 -6.25
N TRP A 427 17.18 23.28 -7.11
CA TRP A 427 18.39 22.90 -7.83
C TRP A 427 18.94 24.08 -8.64
N ASN A 428 20.27 24.16 -8.77
CA ASN A 428 20.98 25.25 -9.47
C ASN A 428 20.71 26.67 -8.90
N SER A 429 20.31 26.78 -7.63
CA SER A 429 20.20 28.05 -6.90
C SER A 429 21.55 28.57 -6.35
N GLY A 430 22.64 27.85 -6.59
CA GLY A 430 23.98 28.18 -6.11
C GLY A 430 24.22 27.71 -4.68
N THR A 431 24.66 28.62 -3.79
CA THR A 431 24.93 28.30 -2.38
C THR A 431 23.86 28.87 -1.47
N THR A 432 23.19 27.99 -0.72
CA THR A 432 22.16 28.37 0.26
C THR A 432 22.54 27.85 1.65
N TYR A 433 22.24 28.64 2.69
CA TYR A 433 22.37 28.20 4.08
C TYR A 433 20.99 28.04 4.69
N ALA A 434 20.80 26.97 5.45
CA ALA A 434 19.56 26.72 6.19
C ALA A 434 19.87 26.37 7.64
N THR A 435 18.96 26.76 8.53
CA THR A 435 19.02 26.41 9.95
C THR A 435 17.89 25.45 10.26
N LEU A 436 18.24 24.31 10.86
CA LEU A 436 17.33 23.24 11.21
C LEU A 436 17.20 23.14 12.73
N GLY A 437 15.97 22.93 13.19
CA GLY A 437 15.66 22.45 14.54
C GLY A 437 15.71 20.93 14.59
N ALA A 438 15.49 20.33 15.76
CA ALA A 438 15.26 18.89 15.84
C ALA A 438 14.04 18.50 14.98
N ALA A 439 14.06 17.32 14.36
CA ALA A 439 12.95 16.84 13.52
C ALA A 439 11.58 16.79 14.25
N GLY A 440 11.58 16.76 15.58
CA GLY A 440 10.38 16.82 16.42
C GLY A 440 10.00 18.20 16.94
N ASP A 441 10.79 19.25 16.67
CA ASP A 441 10.55 20.61 17.15
C ASP A 441 9.64 21.36 16.16
N THR A 442 8.39 21.57 16.53
CA THR A 442 7.37 22.21 15.68
C THR A 442 7.27 23.72 15.92
N ASP A 443 7.83 24.22 17.02
CA ASP A 443 7.65 25.60 17.47
C ASP A 443 8.88 26.48 17.20
N GLY A 444 9.92 25.90 16.61
CA GLY A 444 11.24 26.52 16.41
C GLY A 444 11.62 26.73 14.94
N PHE A 445 12.86 26.35 14.61
CA PHE A 445 13.38 26.38 13.24
C PHE A 445 12.70 25.31 12.38
N ALA A 446 12.89 25.38 11.06
CA ALA A 446 12.42 24.35 10.15
C ALA A 446 12.91 22.96 10.60
N GLN A 447 12.04 21.96 10.54
CA GLN A 447 12.35 20.56 10.86
C GLN A 447 13.19 19.92 9.74
N ALA A 448 12.99 20.37 8.50
CA ALA A 448 13.70 19.86 7.35
C ALA A 448 13.93 20.92 6.26
N VAL A 449 14.84 20.61 5.34
CA VAL A 449 14.97 21.29 4.05
C VAL A 449 14.64 20.33 2.92
N VAL A 450 13.70 20.71 2.07
CA VAL A 450 13.41 20.00 0.81
C VAL A 450 14.30 20.60 -0.28
N VAL A 451 15.10 19.77 -0.94
CA VAL A 451 15.95 20.17 -2.07
C VAL A 451 15.34 19.63 -3.34
N ASN A 452 14.62 20.48 -4.07
CA ASN A 452 13.94 20.13 -5.33
C ASN A 452 15.00 19.87 -6.40
N LEU A 453 14.84 18.79 -7.18
CA LEU A 453 15.74 18.38 -8.25
C LEU A 453 15.02 18.48 -9.61
N PRO A 454 15.75 18.55 -10.74
CA PRO A 454 15.12 18.45 -12.05
C PRO A 454 14.41 17.11 -12.20
N ASP A 455 13.18 17.09 -12.73
CA ASP A 455 12.43 15.85 -12.95
C ASP A 455 13.27 14.80 -13.69
N ARG A 456 13.12 13.56 -13.25
CA ARG A 456 13.83 12.42 -13.81
C ARG A 456 13.01 11.78 -14.92
N GLU A 457 13.65 11.50 -16.05
CA GLU A 457 13.03 10.68 -17.09
C GLU A 457 13.05 9.20 -16.67
N VAL A 458 11.87 8.57 -16.65
CA VAL A 458 11.67 7.13 -16.41
C VAL A 458 10.95 6.56 -17.60
N THR A 459 11.51 5.48 -18.15
CA THR A 459 10.90 4.70 -19.23
C THR A 459 10.46 3.37 -18.66
N THR A 460 9.16 3.11 -18.71
CA THR A 460 8.55 1.84 -18.31
C THR A 460 8.17 1.06 -19.57
N GLU A 461 8.52 -0.21 -19.60
CA GLU A 461 8.01 -1.15 -20.61
C GLU A 461 6.63 -1.61 -20.17
N VAL A 462 5.62 -1.28 -20.97
CA VAL A 462 4.20 -1.58 -20.69
C VAL A 462 3.82 -2.91 -21.34
N ASN A 463 4.16 -3.06 -22.62
CA ASN A 463 4.01 -4.30 -23.36
C ASN A 463 5.00 -4.35 -24.54
N THR A 464 4.94 -5.41 -25.33
CA THR A 464 5.64 -5.49 -26.62
C THR A 464 4.60 -5.51 -27.74
N PRO A 465 4.67 -4.62 -28.75
CA PRO A 465 3.81 -4.68 -29.92
C PRO A 465 3.76 -6.08 -30.53
N PHE A 466 2.58 -6.53 -30.98
CA PHE A 466 2.41 -7.89 -31.49
C PHE A 466 3.31 -8.15 -32.71
N GLU A 467 3.40 -7.19 -33.62
CA GLU A 467 4.29 -7.20 -34.78
C GLU A 467 4.90 -5.81 -35.02
N GLY A 468 6.22 -5.76 -35.20
CA GLY A 468 6.91 -4.51 -35.55
C GLY A 468 7.34 -3.68 -34.33
N GLU A 469 7.39 -2.36 -34.49
CA GLU A 469 7.80 -1.38 -33.47
C GLU A 469 6.63 -0.58 -32.91
N TYR A 470 5.47 -0.57 -33.57
CA TYR A 470 4.31 0.22 -33.17
C TYR A 470 3.03 -0.60 -33.07
N GLU A 471 2.16 -0.20 -32.15
CA GLU A 471 0.78 -0.64 -32.02
C GLU A 471 -0.15 0.56 -31.83
N TRP A 472 -1.47 0.36 -31.87
CA TRP A 472 -2.44 1.37 -31.45
C TRP A 472 -2.74 1.23 -29.96
N TRP A 473 -2.57 2.32 -29.22
CA TRP A 473 -2.91 2.39 -27.79
C TRP A 473 -4.11 3.30 -27.56
N GLY A 474 -5.08 2.80 -26.80
CA GLY A 474 -6.30 3.53 -26.40
C GLY A 474 -6.06 4.64 -25.38
N GLY A 475 -4.88 4.65 -24.73
CA GLY A 475 -4.52 5.59 -23.67
C GLY A 475 -4.87 5.07 -22.27
N ARG A 476 -4.30 5.72 -21.26
CA ARG A 476 -4.57 5.49 -19.84
C ARG A 476 -5.09 6.77 -19.20
N GLY A 477 -6.15 6.68 -18.39
CA GLY A 477 -6.70 7.80 -17.64
C GLY A 477 -8.20 7.66 -17.36
N ASP A 478 -8.68 8.55 -16.50
CA ASP A 478 -10.07 8.61 -16.05
C ASP A 478 -10.93 9.44 -17.04
N ASN A 479 -12.21 9.11 -17.15
CA ASN A 479 -13.24 9.77 -17.96
C ASN A 479 -12.86 9.92 -19.45
N LEU A 480 -12.19 8.89 -19.98
CA LEU A 480 -11.81 8.81 -21.37
C LEU A 480 -13.01 8.48 -22.24
N ASN A 481 -12.97 8.99 -23.47
CA ASN A 481 -13.89 8.59 -24.54
C ASN A 481 -13.13 8.65 -25.87
N ASN A 482 -12.10 7.81 -25.94
CA ASN A 482 -11.12 7.79 -27.03
C ASN A 482 -11.65 6.90 -28.16
N THR A 483 -11.50 7.33 -29.41
CA THR A 483 -12.01 6.59 -30.58
C THR A 483 -10.97 6.45 -31.67
N LEU A 484 -10.91 5.28 -32.30
CA LEU A 484 -10.16 5.01 -33.53
C LEU A 484 -11.16 4.63 -34.64
N THR A 485 -11.47 5.59 -35.53
CA THR A 485 -12.58 5.48 -36.50
C THR A 485 -12.10 5.34 -37.94
N ARG A 486 -12.73 4.49 -38.76
CA ARG A 486 -12.46 4.34 -40.20
C ARG A 486 -13.72 4.04 -41.00
N THR A 487 -13.76 4.52 -42.24
CA THR A 487 -14.81 4.13 -43.20
C THR A 487 -14.45 2.79 -43.85
N LEU A 488 -15.39 1.84 -43.84
CA LEU A 488 -15.25 0.51 -44.43
C LEU A 488 -16.14 0.38 -45.67
N ASP A 489 -15.55 -0.01 -46.80
CA ASP A 489 -16.29 -0.33 -48.02
C ASP A 489 -16.64 -1.82 -48.05
N LEU A 490 -17.92 -2.13 -47.82
CA LEU A 490 -18.46 -3.50 -47.85
C LEU A 490 -19.38 -3.70 -49.07
N THR A 491 -19.35 -2.80 -50.07
CA THR A 491 -20.28 -2.84 -51.21
C THR A 491 -20.17 -4.11 -52.05
N GLY A 492 -18.97 -4.72 -52.11
CA GLY A 492 -18.71 -6.00 -52.77
C GLY A 492 -18.76 -7.22 -51.85
N ALA A 493 -19.12 -7.07 -50.57
CA ALA A 493 -19.09 -8.14 -49.59
C ALA A 493 -20.34 -9.02 -49.63
N THR A 494 -20.16 -10.30 -49.36
CA THR A 494 -21.22 -11.25 -48.95
C THR A 494 -21.06 -11.66 -47.48
N THR A 495 -19.81 -11.71 -47.01
CA THR A 495 -19.46 -11.75 -45.59
C THR A 495 -18.35 -10.72 -45.33
N ALA A 496 -18.35 -10.14 -44.14
CA ALA A 496 -17.33 -9.18 -43.72
C ALA A 496 -17.07 -9.30 -42.22
N ALA A 497 -15.81 -9.10 -41.81
CA ALA A 497 -15.43 -9.00 -40.41
C ALA A 497 -14.28 -7.99 -40.26
N ILE A 498 -14.19 -7.36 -39.11
CA ILE A 498 -13.00 -6.62 -38.69
C ILE A 498 -12.31 -7.43 -37.60
N THR A 499 -10.99 -7.63 -37.73
CA THR A 499 -10.18 -8.40 -36.78
C THR A 499 -9.00 -7.58 -36.30
N ALA A 500 -8.46 -7.88 -35.13
CA ALA A 500 -7.24 -7.31 -34.59
C ALA A 500 -6.55 -8.35 -33.68
N LYS A 501 -5.26 -8.18 -33.46
CA LYS A 501 -4.60 -8.65 -32.25
C LYS A 501 -4.85 -7.61 -31.17
N ALA A 502 -5.22 -8.07 -29.98
CA ALA A 502 -5.53 -7.19 -28.87
C ALA A 502 -4.90 -7.70 -27.57
N GLN A 503 -4.47 -6.76 -26.75
CA GLN A 503 -4.06 -6.97 -25.36
C GLN A 503 -4.69 -5.84 -24.55
N TRP A 504 -5.11 -6.08 -23.32
CA TRP A 504 -5.67 -5.01 -22.49
C TRP A 504 -5.53 -5.29 -21.00
N GLU A 505 -5.47 -4.18 -20.25
CA GLU A 505 -5.66 -4.11 -18.80
C GLU A 505 -6.67 -2.98 -18.54
N ILE A 506 -7.91 -3.33 -18.22
CA ILE A 506 -9.07 -2.45 -18.17
C ILE A 506 -9.84 -2.76 -16.88
N GLU A 507 -10.41 -1.75 -16.22
CA GLU A 507 -11.20 -1.96 -15.00
C GLU A 507 -12.45 -2.80 -15.33
N GLU A 508 -12.51 -4.03 -14.80
CA GLU A 508 -13.60 -4.98 -14.99
C GLU A 508 -14.93 -4.38 -14.49
N ASP A 509 -16.01 -4.54 -15.25
CA ASP A 509 -17.35 -3.96 -15.03
C ASP A 509 -17.49 -2.43 -15.18
N TYR A 510 -16.41 -1.65 -15.29
CA TYR A 510 -16.47 -0.17 -15.28
C TYR A 510 -15.97 0.47 -16.58
N ASP A 511 -14.82 0.01 -17.08
CA ASP A 511 -14.16 0.53 -18.26
C ASP A 511 -14.32 -0.45 -19.42
N TYR A 512 -14.42 0.06 -20.66
CA TYR A 512 -14.71 -0.81 -21.81
C TYR A 512 -14.00 -0.38 -23.09
N LEU A 513 -13.44 -1.36 -23.80
CA LEU A 513 -13.13 -1.24 -25.23
C LEU A 513 -14.31 -1.75 -26.06
N ILE A 514 -15.03 -0.81 -26.67
CA ILE A 514 -16.28 -1.05 -27.39
C ILE A 514 -16.01 -0.96 -28.90
N ALA A 515 -16.37 -2.00 -29.67
CA ALA A 515 -16.37 -1.95 -31.12
C ALA A 515 -17.76 -1.55 -31.62
N GLU A 516 -17.86 -0.52 -32.45
CA GLU A 516 -19.15 0.03 -32.90
C GLU A 516 -19.16 0.27 -34.41
N VAL A 517 -20.34 0.11 -35.02
CA VAL A 517 -20.58 0.39 -36.44
C VAL A 517 -21.74 1.35 -36.64
N SER A 518 -21.65 2.17 -37.68
CA SER A 518 -22.66 3.13 -38.09
C SER A 518 -22.92 3.00 -39.59
N ASP A 519 -24.19 2.86 -39.98
CA ASP A 519 -24.64 2.84 -41.37
C ASP A 519 -25.37 4.13 -41.80
N ASP A 520 -25.33 5.17 -40.96
CA ASP A 520 -25.94 6.47 -41.16
C ASP A 520 -24.93 7.64 -41.06
N ASN A 521 -23.69 7.36 -41.47
CA ASN A 521 -22.59 8.31 -41.49
C ASN A 521 -22.23 8.88 -40.10
N GLY A 522 -22.26 8.03 -39.08
CA GLY A 522 -21.82 8.33 -37.71
C GLY A 522 -22.87 9.03 -36.84
N SER A 523 -24.13 9.09 -37.29
CA SER A 523 -25.22 9.73 -36.55
C SER A 523 -25.70 8.83 -35.41
N THR A 524 -25.76 7.52 -35.65
CA THR A 524 -26.00 6.49 -34.63
C THR A 524 -24.93 5.40 -34.72
N TRP A 525 -24.63 4.80 -33.57
CA TRP A 525 -23.60 3.76 -33.42
C TRP A 525 -24.22 2.54 -32.75
N THR A 526 -23.97 1.36 -33.30
CA THR A 526 -24.43 0.08 -32.76
C THR A 526 -23.22 -0.70 -32.27
N PRO A 527 -23.15 -1.08 -30.98
CA PRO A 527 -22.11 -1.97 -30.46
C PRO A 527 -22.13 -3.33 -31.17
N LEU A 528 -20.94 -3.86 -31.43
CA LEU A 528 -20.72 -5.19 -31.98
C LEU A 528 -20.29 -6.12 -30.85
N ARG A 529 -20.79 -7.36 -30.88
CA ARG A 529 -20.43 -8.38 -29.89
C ARG A 529 -19.55 -9.47 -30.48
N ASN A 530 -18.81 -10.13 -29.60
CA ASN A 530 -18.09 -11.37 -29.86
C ASN A 530 -18.10 -12.24 -28.60
N ASP A 531 -17.42 -13.39 -28.63
CA ASP A 531 -17.39 -14.35 -27.53
C ASP A 531 -16.54 -13.90 -26.31
N LEU A 532 -15.81 -12.79 -26.41
CA LEU A 532 -14.99 -12.19 -25.34
C LEU A 532 -15.71 -11.04 -24.60
N VAL A 533 -16.87 -10.60 -25.09
CA VAL A 533 -17.72 -9.59 -24.42
C VAL A 533 -18.71 -10.33 -23.53
N GLU A 534 -18.76 -10.05 -22.23
CA GLU A 534 -19.63 -10.80 -21.32
C GLU A 534 -21.12 -10.51 -21.56
N GLU A 535 -21.99 -11.35 -20.98
CA GLU A 535 -23.44 -11.22 -21.17
C GLU A 535 -23.97 -10.00 -20.40
N GLY A 536 -24.33 -8.94 -21.13
CA GLY A 536 -24.90 -7.71 -20.55
C GLY A 536 -24.09 -6.45 -20.85
N GLU A 537 -22.83 -6.60 -21.27
CA GLU A 537 -21.90 -5.48 -21.51
C GLU A 537 -21.90 -5.01 -22.96
N ASP A 538 -21.24 -3.90 -23.27
CA ASP A 538 -21.13 -3.40 -24.66
C ASP A 538 -19.70 -3.53 -25.24
N GLY A 539 -18.70 -3.89 -24.44
CA GLY A 539 -17.30 -4.02 -24.87
C GLY A 539 -16.53 -5.04 -24.03
N VAL A 540 -15.25 -5.24 -24.36
CA VAL A 540 -14.34 -6.06 -23.53
C VAL A 540 -13.76 -5.21 -22.40
N ASP A 541 -13.54 -5.86 -21.27
CA ASP A 541 -12.99 -5.30 -20.03
C ASP A 541 -12.05 -6.31 -19.34
N GLY A 542 -11.63 -6.03 -18.11
CA GLY A 542 -10.74 -6.90 -17.35
C GLY A 542 -9.32 -6.98 -17.93
N SER A 543 -8.68 -8.15 -17.84
CA SER A 543 -7.27 -8.33 -18.21
C SER A 543 -7.02 -9.52 -19.12
N THR A 544 -6.18 -9.35 -20.13
CA THR A 544 -5.61 -10.48 -20.90
C THR A 544 -4.37 -11.10 -20.25
N ASN A 545 -4.00 -10.65 -19.05
CA ASN A 545 -2.79 -11.07 -18.31
C ASN A 545 -1.50 -10.92 -19.14
N GLY A 546 -1.42 -9.86 -19.94
CA GLY A 546 -0.25 -9.58 -20.80
C GLY A 546 -0.21 -10.34 -22.12
N GLU A 547 -1.18 -11.22 -22.39
CA GLU A 547 -1.20 -12.03 -23.62
C GLU A 547 -1.94 -11.32 -24.75
N TRP A 548 -1.45 -11.50 -25.98
CA TRP A 548 -2.12 -11.05 -27.20
C TRP A 548 -3.17 -12.06 -27.65
N VAL A 549 -4.44 -11.64 -27.69
CA VAL A 549 -5.58 -12.45 -28.10
C VAL A 549 -6.13 -12.02 -29.47
N ASP A 550 -6.91 -12.90 -30.11
CA ASP A 550 -7.62 -12.59 -31.34
C ASP A 550 -8.94 -11.89 -31.02
N LEU A 551 -9.08 -10.65 -31.47
CA LEU A 551 -10.30 -9.85 -31.33
C LEU A 551 -10.98 -9.70 -32.69
N GLY A 552 -12.21 -10.18 -32.83
CA GLY A 552 -12.92 -10.17 -34.12
C GLY A 552 -14.40 -9.86 -33.97
N TYR A 553 -14.94 -9.08 -34.92
CA TYR A 553 -16.34 -8.70 -34.95
C TYR A 553 -16.95 -8.93 -36.34
N ASP A 554 -18.10 -9.60 -36.39
CA ASP A 554 -18.84 -9.82 -37.63
C ASP A 554 -19.51 -8.53 -38.11
N LEU A 555 -19.34 -8.23 -39.39
CA LEU A 555 -19.95 -7.09 -40.08
C LEU A 555 -20.86 -7.57 -41.23
N SER A 556 -21.18 -8.86 -41.31
CA SER A 556 -21.91 -9.45 -42.44
C SER A 556 -23.32 -8.89 -42.57
N ALA A 557 -23.93 -8.42 -41.47
CA ALA A 557 -25.21 -7.71 -41.49
C ALA A 557 -25.18 -6.38 -42.30
N TYR A 558 -23.99 -5.84 -42.55
CA TYR A 558 -23.75 -4.59 -43.27
C TYR A 558 -23.20 -4.81 -44.69
N ALA A 559 -23.15 -6.06 -45.15
CA ALA A 559 -22.73 -6.41 -46.51
C ALA A 559 -23.52 -5.62 -47.57
N GLY A 560 -22.83 -5.12 -48.59
CA GLY A 560 -23.40 -4.28 -49.65
C GLY A 560 -23.45 -2.77 -49.34
N LYS A 561 -23.00 -2.33 -48.16
CA LYS A 561 -22.98 -0.91 -47.76
C LYS A 561 -21.56 -0.37 -47.62
N THR A 562 -21.44 0.96 -47.56
CA THR A 562 -20.29 1.62 -46.95
C THR A 562 -20.71 2.03 -45.54
N VAL A 563 -19.90 1.69 -44.54
CA VAL A 563 -20.19 1.96 -43.12
C VAL A 563 -19.03 2.69 -42.44
N GLN A 564 -19.27 3.34 -41.31
CA GLN A 564 -18.20 3.76 -40.41
C GLN A 564 -18.06 2.75 -39.29
N PHE A 565 -16.82 2.41 -38.95
CA PHE A 565 -16.47 1.54 -37.84
C PHE A 565 -15.56 2.30 -36.87
N ARG A 566 -15.69 2.05 -35.57
CA ARG A 566 -14.74 2.53 -34.58
C ARG A 566 -14.51 1.53 -33.45
N TYR A 567 -13.29 1.56 -32.92
CA TYR A 567 -13.04 1.18 -31.53
C TYR A 567 -13.23 2.42 -30.66
N ARG A 568 -13.87 2.25 -29.51
CA ARG A 568 -14.09 3.31 -28.51
C ARG A 568 -13.65 2.80 -27.15
N TYR A 569 -12.60 3.39 -26.59
CA TYR A 569 -12.20 3.15 -25.22
C TYR A 569 -12.85 4.19 -24.31
N GLN A 570 -13.69 3.72 -23.40
CA GLN A 570 -14.42 4.55 -22.45
C GLN A 570 -14.03 4.16 -21.03
N THR A 571 -13.70 5.16 -20.22
CA THR A 571 -13.42 4.94 -18.80
C THR A 571 -14.35 5.77 -17.91
N ASP A 572 -14.58 5.30 -16.69
CA ASP A 572 -15.36 5.98 -15.67
C ASP A 572 -14.51 7.04 -14.93
N ILE A 573 -15.00 7.58 -13.80
CA ILE A 573 -14.24 8.57 -13.01
C ILE A 573 -13.28 7.91 -12.00
N GLY A 574 -13.31 6.59 -11.91
CA GLY A 574 -12.61 5.72 -10.97
C GLY A 574 -11.22 5.31 -11.46
N THR A 575 -10.93 4.01 -11.40
CA THR A 575 -9.55 3.50 -11.45
C THR A 575 -9.13 3.20 -12.88
N SER A 576 -8.17 3.96 -13.43
CA SER A 576 -7.68 3.70 -14.78
C SER A 576 -6.39 2.85 -14.85
N PHE A 577 -6.51 1.71 -15.53
CA PHE A 577 -5.40 0.83 -15.89
C PHE A 577 -4.75 1.23 -17.23
N GLU A 578 -3.80 0.44 -17.72
CA GLU A 578 -3.04 0.72 -18.95
C GLU A 578 -3.92 0.84 -20.20
N GLY A 579 -5.12 0.27 -20.19
CA GLY A 579 -6.10 0.35 -21.27
C GLY A 579 -5.83 -0.64 -22.39
N PRO A 580 -6.47 -0.45 -23.55
CA PRO A 580 -6.40 -1.39 -24.67
C PRO A 580 -5.26 -1.09 -25.64
N PHE A 581 -4.64 -2.16 -26.12
CA PHE A 581 -3.66 -2.20 -27.19
C PHE A 581 -4.20 -3.01 -28.37
N LEU A 582 -4.04 -2.48 -29.58
CA LEU A 582 -4.53 -3.08 -30.82
C LEU A 582 -3.43 -3.09 -31.87
N ASP A 583 -3.23 -4.23 -32.50
CA ASP A 583 -2.29 -4.37 -33.60
C ASP A 583 -2.87 -5.28 -34.69
N ASN A 584 -2.29 -5.25 -35.88
CA ASN A 584 -2.72 -6.04 -37.04
C ASN A 584 -4.23 -5.94 -37.32
N ILE A 585 -4.78 -4.72 -37.23
CA ILE A 585 -6.19 -4.45 -37.50
C ILE A 585 -6.47 -4.73 -38.98
N SER A 586 -7.39 -5.65 -39.30
CA SER A 586 -7.66 -6.09 -40.67
C SER A 586 -9.15 -6.13 -40.97
N LEU A 587 -9.54 -5.58 -42.12
CA LEU A 587 -10.86 -5.84 -42.70
C LEU A 587 -10.78 -7.10 -43.56
N VAL A 588 -11.56 -8.12 -43.22
CA VAL A 588 -11.68 -9.35 -43.97
C VAL A 588 -13.00 -9.36 -44.74
N VAL A 589 -12.93 -9.45 -46.06
CA VAL A 589 -14.11 -9.51 -46.95
C VAL A 589 -14.12 -10.84 -47.67
N ASN A 590 -15.24 -11.57 -47.60
CA ASN A 590 -15.41 -12.89 -48.24
C ASN A 590 -14.27 -13.88 -47.88
N GLY A 591 -13.79 -13.83 -46.63
CA GLY A 591 -12.73 -14.70 -46.12
C GLY A 591 -11.29 -14.30 -46.53
N THR A 592 -11.09 -13.14 -47.17
CA THR A 592 -9.76 -12.62 -47.53
C THR A 592 -9.52 -11.24 -46.92
N PRO A 593 -8.34 -10.96 -46.34
CA PRO A 593 -7.98 -9.60 -45.93
C PRO A 593 -8.05 -8.63 -47.11
N ALA A 594 -8.91 -7.63 -47.01
CA ALA A 594 -8.96 -6.50 -47.92
C ALA A 594 -7.81 -5.53 -47.66
N TRP A 595 -7.45 -5.35 -46.38
CA TRP A 595 -6.27 -4.62 -45.91
C TRP A 595 -5.94 -5.03 -44.48
N THR A 596 -4.72 -4.74 -44.05
CA THR A 596 -4.25 -4.88 -42.67
C THR A 596 -3.44 -3.63 -42.32
N ASP A 597 -3.65 -3.10 -41.12
CA ASP A 597 -2.89 -2.01 -40.52
C ASP A 597 -2.12 -2.55 -39.30
N THR A 598 -0.79 -2.41 -39.35
CA THR A 598 0.15 -2.86 -38.32
C THR A 598 0.67 -1.67 -37.49
N ALA A 599 0.05 -0.49 -37.58
CA ALA A 599 0.46 0.77 -36.95
C ALA A 599 1.86 1.33 -37.33
N GLU A 600 2.73 0.58 -38.01
CA GLU A 600 4.09 0.99 -38.42
C GLU A 600 4.13 2.31 -39.20
N THR A 601 3.08 2.59 -39.97
CA THR A 601 2.95 3.84 -40.72
C THR A 601 1.62 4.51 -40.41
N ALA A 602 1.63 5.84 -40.36
CA ALA A 602 0.40 6.60 -40.15
C ALA A 602 -0.52 6.44 -41.38
N ASP A 603 -1.65 5.75 -41.20
CA ASP A 603 -2.68 5.62 -42.22
C ASP A 603 -3.74 6.73 -42.04
N SER A 604 -3.80 7.64 -43.02
CA SER A 604 -4.76 8.74 -43.05
C SER A 604 -6.23 8.33 -43.11
N ALA A 605 -6.54 7.06 -43.37
CA ALA A 605 -7.90 6.54 -43.33
C ALA A 605 -8.43 6.36 -41.90
N TRP A 606 -7.54 6.32 -40.89
CA TRP A 606 -7.94 6.37 -39.48
C TRP A 606 -8.11 7.80 -39.00
N ALA A 607 -9.25 8.06 -38.37
CA ALA A 607 -9.51 9.24 -37.57
C ALA A 607 -9.37 8.87 -36.09
N ALA A 608 -8.20 9.11 -35.52
CA ALA A 608 -7.91 8.89 -34.10
C ALA A 608 -8.31 10.12 -33.25
N ARG A 609 -8.95 9.86 -32.12
CA ARG A 609 -9.18 10.81 -31.02
C ARG A 609 -8.76 10.10 -29.73
N GLY A 610 -7.68 10.55 -29.11
CA GLY A 610 -7.10 9.92 -27.92
C GLY A 610 -6.27 8.66 -28.20
N PHE A 611 -6.67 7.82 -29.16
CA PHE A 611 -5.81 6.74 -29.64
C PHE A 611 -4.51 7.27 -30.25
N SER A 612 -3.41 6.58 -30.01
CA SER A 612 -2.08 6.95 -30.49
C SER A 612 -1.28 5.74 -30.95
N ARG A 613 -0.24 5.96 -31.76
CA ARG A 613 0.72 4.91 -32.09
C ARG A 613 1.74 4.82 -30.96
N PHE A 614 1.92 3.63 -30.40
CA PHE A 614 2.65 3.37 -29.18
C PHE A 614 3.73 2.32 -29.42
N THR A 615 4.87 2.45 -28.73
CA THR A 615 6.06 1.60 -28.93
C THR A 615 6.20 0.51 -27.87
N GLY A 616 5.15 0.25 -27.10
CA GLY A 616 5.21 -0.59 -25.90
C GLY A 616 5.90 0.04 -24.69
N THR A 617 6.34 1.31 -24.78
CA THR A 617 7.10 1.99 -23.73
C THR A 617 6.53 3.37 -23.40
N LEU A 618 6.36 3.62 -22.10
CA LEU A 618 5.89 4.90 -21.57
C LEU A 618 7.06 5.65 -20.95
N THR A 619 7.38 6.82 -21.48
CA THR A 619 8.39 7.71 -20.91
C THR A 619 7.71 8.86 -20.17
N GLN A 620 8.00 9.00 -18.88
CA GLN A 620 7.45 10.03 -18.00
C GLN A 620 8.56 10.80 -17.29
N LEU A 621 8.29 12.07 -17.03
CA LEU A 621 9.09 12.87 -16.10
C LEU A 621 8.49 12.68 -14.70
N VAL A 622 9.27 12.09 -13.80
CA VAL A 622 8.86 11.84 -12.42
C VAL A 622 9.60 12.77 -11.45
N PRO A 623 8.88 13.39 -10.50
CA PRO A 623 9.51 14.19 -9.46
C PRO A 623 10.38 13.35 -8.54
N HIS A 624 11.50 13.94 -8.11
CA HIS A 624 12.36 13.39 -7.09
C HIS A 624 13.11 14.51 -6.37
N PHE A 625 13.44 14.31 -5.10
CA PHE A 625 14.03 15.36 -4.28
C PHE A 625 14.75 14.78 -3.06
N TYR A 626 15.59 15.59 -2.42
CA TYR A 626 16.14 15.26 -1.10
C TYR A 626 15.35 15.93 0.00
N ILE A 627 15.21 15.27 1.15
CA ILE A 627 14.79 15.91 2.39
C ILE A 627 15.91 15.77 3.42
N ALA A 628 16.46 16.89 3.88
CA ALA A 628 17.47 16.92 4.92
C ALA A 628 16.85 17.30 6.27
N GLU A 629 16.87 16.40 7.24
CA GLU A 629 16.34 16.62 8.60
C GLU A 629 17.43 16.42 9.67
N TYR A 630 17.26 17.07 10.83
CA TYR A 630 18.20 16.93 11.93
C TYR A 630 17.62 16.05 13.05
N ARG A 631 18.10 14.80 13.12
CA ARG A 631 17.63 13.79 14.08
C ARG A 631 18.45 13.82 15.36
N THR A 632 17.79 14.14 16.45
CA THR A 632 18.34 14.15 17.81
C THR A 632 17.44 13.38 18.77
N TYR A 633 17.90 13.17 20.00
CA TYR A 633 17.09 12.56 21.06
C TYR A 633 16.09 13.57 21.67
N TYR A 634 15.25 14.16 20.83
CA TYR A 634 14.22 15.12 21.18
C TYR A 634 12.84 14.47 21.15
N GLY A 635 11.94 14.85 22.06
CA GLY A 635 10.56 14.34 22.05
C GLY A 635 10.45 12.81 22.05
N TYR A 636 9.63 12.25 21.16
CA TYR A 636 9.52 10.80 20.97
C TYR A 636 10.84 10.18 20.48
N ASP A 637 11.63 10.85 19.64
CA ASP A 637 12.95 10.36 19.20
C ASP A 637 13.99 10.19 20.32
N LYS A 638 13.69 10.56 21.58
CA LYS A 638 14.48 10.12 22.73
C LYS A 638 14.68 8.60 22.75
N VAL A 639 13.68 7.84 22.29
CA VAL A 639 13.76 6.37 22.24
C VAL A 639 14.77 5.87 21.21
N LEU A 640 15.21 6.66 20.22
CA LEU A 640 16.31 6.25 19.30
C LEU A 640 17.63 5.96 20.02
N LYS A 641 17.78 6.40 21.27
CA LYS A 641 18.94 6.11 22.11
C LYS A 641 18.92 4.69 22.70
N THR A 642 17.74 4.15 22.99
CA THR A 642 17.56 2.97 23.87
C THR A 642 16.60 1.92 23.34
N GLY A 643 15.71 2.32 22.44
CA GLY A 643 14.64 1.51 21.86
C GLY A 643 15.08 0.58 20.73
N PRO A 644 15.97 0.99 19.79
CA PRO A 644 16.41 0.11 18.71
C PRO A 644 16.98 -1.20 19.25
N TYR A 645 16.65 -2.29 18.58
CA TYR A 645 16.90 -3.62 19.12
C TYR A 645 17.30 -4.66 18.07
N ASN A 646 18.00 -5.69 18.52
CA ASN A 646 18.45 -6.80 17.71
C ASN A 646 18.19 -8.12 18.45
N PHE A 647 17.61 -9.10 17.75
CA PHE A 647 17.39 -10.45 18.27
C PHE A 647 18.69 -11.26 18.22
N GLY A 648 19.63 -10.93 19.10
CA GLY A 648 20.98 -11.48 19.02
C GLY A 648 21.12 -12.95 19.40
N TRP A 649 20.10 -13.59 20.00
CA TRP A 649 20.16 -14.94 20.58
C TRP A 649 19.00 -15.84 20.15
N GLN A 650 18.44 -15.68 18.95
CA GLN A 650 17.27 -16.45 18.50
C GLN A 650 17.36 -17.97 18.69
N ASN A 651 18.57 -18.52 18.57
CA ASN A 651 18.86 -19.94 18.77
C ASN A 651 18.82 -20.42 20.24
N THR A 652 18.84 -19.52 21.23
CA THR A 652 18.98 -19.86 22.66
C THR A 652 17.99 -19.13 23.56
N LYS A 653 17.62 -17.89 23.20
CA LYS A 653 16.66 -17.02 23.88
C LYS A 653 15.86 -16.26 22.81
N PRO A 654 14.83 -16.90 22.23
CA PRO A 654 14.11 -16.38 21.07
C PRO A 654 13.44 -15.03 21.33
N ASP A 655 12.99 -14.78 22.56
CA ASP A 655 12.25 -13.57 22.96
C ASP A 655 13.15 -12.54 23.67
N TRP A 656 14.47 -12.68 23.49
CA TRP A 656 15.46 -11.79 24.07
C TRP A 656 16.15 -10.93 23.02
N VAL A 657 16.01 -9.61 23.19
CA VAL A 657 16.67 -8.59 22.38
C VAL A 657 17.79 -7.88 23.14
N GLU A 658 18.88 -7.55 22.44
CA GLU A 658 19.82 -6.51 22.87
C GLU A 658 19.41 -5.15 22.31
N ARG A 659 19.89 -4.08 22.96
CA ARG A 659 19.61 -2.69 22.57
C ARG A 659 20.82 -2.05 21.92
N PHE A 660 20.56 -1.17 20.95
CA PHE A 660 21.56 -0.28 20.38
C PHE A 660 21.00 1.13 20.24
N SER A 661 21.86 2.08 19.85
CA SER A 661 21.45 3.46 19.60
C SER A 661 21.55 3.78 18.13
N ASN A 662 20.62 4.57 17.60
CA ASN A 662 20.79 5.25 16.32
C ASN A 662 21.65 6.52 16.53
N HIS A 663 22.49 6.89 15.56
CA HIS A 663 23.38 8.04 15.68
C HIS A 663 22.62 9.34 15.43
N GLN A 664 22.71 10.30 16.34
CA GLN A 664 22.19 11.65 16.08
C GLN A 664 23.00 12.35 14.97
N GLY A 665 22.33 13.17 14.17
CA GLY A 665 22.95 13.97 13.12
C GLY A 665 21.97 14.37 12.03
N LEU A 666 22.49 14.92 10.95
CA LEU A 666 21.73 15.22 9.74
C LEU A 666 21.43 13.90 9.00
N LEU A 667 20.15 13.56 8.84
CA LEU A 667 19.70 12.43 8.03
C LEU A 667 19.20 12.98 6.68
N ILE A 668 19.68 12.40 5.59
CA ILE A 668 19.27 12.76 4.24
C ILE A 668 18.36 11.66 3.73
N TRP A 669 17.16 12.02 3.32
CA TRP A 669 16.21 11.14 2.66
C TRP A 669 16.22 11.43 1.17
N TYR A 670 16.21 10.39 0.34
CA TYR A 670 16.01 10.51 -1.09
C TYR A 670 14.61 10.03 -1.44
N VAL A 671 13.78 10.96 -1.89
CA VAL A 671 12.41 10.70 -2.32
C VAL A 671 12.40 10.60 -3.84
N ASN A 672 11.80 9.54 -4.39
CA ASN A 672 11.82 9.25 -5.81
C ASN A 672 10.49 8.64 -6.26
N TYR A 673 9.63 9.46 -6.88
CA TYR A 673 8.29 9.04 -7.34
C TYR A 673 8.31 8.19 -8.62
N ALA A 674 9.49 7.73 -9.05
CA ALA A 674 9.61 6.59 -9.96
C ALA A 674 9.15 5.26 -9.32
N TYR A 675 9.05 5.23 -7.99
CA TYR A 675 8.72 4.04 -7.20
C TYR A 675 7.55 4.36 -6.27
N GLU A 676 6.65 3.40 -6.13
CA GLU A 676 5.45 3.51 -5.31
C GLU A 676 5.68 3.00 -3.86
N ASP A 677 6.74 2.22 -3.67
CA ASP A 677 7.06 1.47 -2.46
C ASP A 677 8.57 1.53 -2.13
N ASN A 678 8.95 0.93 -0.99
CA ASN A 678 10.35 0.77 -0.57
C ASN A 678 10.81 -0.71 -0.60
N ASP A 679 10.28 -1.51 -1.52
CA ASP A 679 10.61 -2.92 -1.74
C ASP A 679 11.96 -3.07 -2.44
N THR A 680 13.02 -2.67 -1.72
CA THR A 680 14.41 -2.75 -2.17
C THR A 680 14.86 -4.17 -2.54
N ILE A 681 14.15 -5.22 -2.14
CA ILE A 681 14.37 -6.59 -2.64
C ILE A 681 14.00 -6.74 -4.13
N VAL A 682 12.99 -6.00 -4.59
CA VAL A 682 12.54 -5.96 -5.98
C VAL A 682 13.39 -4.98 -6.79
N HIS A 683 13.68 -3.80 -6.25
CA HIS A 683 14.45 -2.75 -6.93
C HIS A 683 15.64 -2.25 -6.09
N PRO A 684 16.72 -3.07 -5.97
CA PRO A 684 17.82 -2.74 -5.06
C PRO A 684 18.46 -1.38 -5.33
N GLY A 685 18.52 -0.56 -4.28
CA GLY A 685 19.07 0.80 -4.30
C GLY A 685 18.08 1.91 -4.59
N TYR A 686 16.83 1.55 -4.83
CA TYR A 686 15.75 2.47 -5.12
C TYR A 686 14.54 2.19 -4.23
N GLY A 687 13.61 3.14 -4.21
CA GLY A 687 12.41 3.13 -3.40
C GLY A 687 11.79 4.53 -3.37
N LEU A 688 10.56 4.60 -2.90
CA LEU A 688 9.78 5.83 -2.74
C LEU A 688 10.50 6.85 -1.84
N ASN A 689 10.98 6.43 -0.67
CA ASN A 689 11.58 7.30 0.34
C ASN A 689 12.60 6.54 1.21
N LEU A 690 13.89 6.65 0.89
CA LEU A 690 14.96 5.92 1.57
C LEU A 690 15.96 6.86 2.27
N PRO A 691 16.41 6.57 3.51
CA PRO A 691 17.49 7.30 4.13
C PRO A 691 18.83 6.93 3.50
N VAL A 692 19.62 7.94 3.18
CA VAL A 692 20.97 7.77 2.64
C VAL A 692 21.93 7.45 3.79
N ASP A 693 22.37 6.19 3.85
CA ASP A 693 23.37 5.74 4.80
C ASP A 693 24.77 6.23 4.40
N VAL A 694 25.40 7.05 5.25
CA VAL A 694 26.76 7.54 5.06
C VAL A 694 27.82 6.43 5.02
N ARG A 695 27.52 5.23 5.53
CA ARG A 695 28.38 4.04 5.51
C ARG A 695 27.56 2.78 5.16
N PRO A 696 27.15 2.62 3.88
CA PRO A 696 26.12 1.66 3.47
C PRO A 696 26.49 0.17 3.60
N GLY A 697 27.70 -0.16 4.05
CA GLY A 697 28.20 -1.54 4.08
C GLY A 697 27.48 -2.42 5.11
N PRO A 698 27.52 -3.76 4.94
CA PRO A 698 26.86 -4.67 5.86
C PRO A 698 27.61 -4.81 7.20
N ILE A 699 26.90 -5.18 8.26
CA ILE A 699 27.49 -5.57 9.54
C ILE A 699 27.66 -7.10 9.55
N THR A 700 28.85 -7.58 9.16
CA THR A 700 29.15 -9.01 9.05
C THR A 700 29.66 -9.61 10.36
N VAL A 701 28.98 -10.65 10.84
CA VAL A 701 29.40 -11.49 11.97
C VAL A 701 30.23 -12.67 11.44
N PRO A 702 31.55 -12.72 11.71
CA PRO A 702 32.44 -13.69 11.08
C PRO A 702 32.01 -15.15 11.29
N GLY A 703 31.83 -15.88 10.19
CA GLY A 703 31.45 -17.29 10.19
C GLY A 703 29.98 -17.55 10.53
N VAL A 704 29.13 -16.52 10.61
CA VAL A 704 27.70 -16.66 10.90
C VAL A 704 26.84 -16.06 9.79
N GLY A 705 27.03 -14.78 9.46
CA GLY A 705 26.18 -14.08 8.49
C GLY A 705 26.24 -12.57 8.68
N ASN A 706 25.23 -11.86 8.17
CA ASN A 706 25.07 -10.41 8.36
C ASN A 706 23.94 -10.14 9.34
N ILE A 707 24.09 -9.09 10.15
CA ILE A 707 22.95 -8.46 10.82
C ILE A 707 22.03 -7.88 9.74
N THR A 708 20.72 -7.94 9.97
CA THR A 708 19.74 -7.44 8.99
C THR A 708 19.80 -5.93 8.80
N ASN A 709 19.30 -5.46 7.65
CA ASN A 709 19.47 -4.09 7.20
C ASN A 709 18.72 -3.05 8.03
N ARG A 710 17.64 -3.44 8.70
CA ARG A 710 16.92 -2.64 9.71
C ARG A 710 17.86 -2.06 10.77
N ARG A 711 18.97 -2.75 11.06
CA ARG A 711 20.00 -2.33 12.02
C ARG A 711 21.21 -1.67 11.35
N SER A 712 21.42 -1.87 10.05
CA SER A 712 22.58 -1.33 9.34
C SER A 712 22.58 0.20 9.31
N SER A 713 21.40 0.84 9.19
CA SER A 713 21.29 2.30 9.15
C SER A 713 21.44 3.02 10.51
N TYR A 714 21.85 2.31 11.57
CA TYR A 714 22.05 2.88 12.92
C TYR A 714 23.09 4.02 12.96
N ASP A 715 23.93 4.16 11.95
CA ASP A 715 24.93 5.22 11.80
C ASP A 715 24.78 6.07 10.53
N ALA A 716 23.62 6.00 9.88
CA ALA A 716 23.32 6.65 8.59
C ALA A 716 23.57 8.17 8.58
N THR A 717 23.43 8.84 9.72
CA THR A 717 23.49 10.30 9.80
C THR A 717 24.88 10.89 9.51
N PHE A 718 24.88 12.05 8.86
CA PHE A 718 26.02 12.94 8.76
C PHE A 718 26.15 13.75 10.06
N SER A 719 27.31 13.69 10.71
CA SER A 719 27.55 14.34 11.99
C SER A 719 28.98 14.85 12.12
N ARG A 720 29.14 15.91 12.93
CA ARG A 720 30.40 16.45 13.44
C ARG A 720 30.91 15.68 14.66
N PHE A 721 30.10 14.79 15.24
CA PHE A 721 30.45 13.94 16.36
C PHE A 721 30.79 12.50 15.92
N THR A 722 31.57 11.81 16.74
CA THR A 722 31.91 10.40 16.50
C THR A 722 30.78 9.49 16.99
N LYS A 723 30.44 8.44 16.22
CA LYS A 723 29.62 7.34 16.71
C LYS A 723 30.46 6.46 17.64
N PRO A 724 30.07 6.23 18.90
CA PRO A 724 30.72 5.24 19.75
C PRO A 724 30.70 3.84 19.13
N ALA A 725 31.63 2.97 19.54
CA ALA A 725 31.61 1.57 19.12
C ALA A 725 30.30 0.90 19.57
N GLN A 726 29.80 -0.03 18.75
CA GLN A 726 28.56 -0.77 19.01
C GLN A 726 28.83 -2.26 18.81
N THR A 727 28.34 -3.08 19.72
CA THR A 727 28.37 -4.54 19.58
C THR A 727 26.99 -5.03 19.19
N PHE A 728 26.96 -5.98 18.27
CA PHE A 728 25.79 -6.75 17.88
C PHE A 728 26.09 -8.24 18.05
N HIS A 729 25.05 -9.05 18.18
CA HIS A 729 25.13 -10.51 18.18
C HIS A 729 24.26 -11.09 17.07
N LEU A 730 24.72 -12.19 16.49
CA LEU A 730 23.93 -13.04 15.60
C LEU A 730 24.05 -14.46 16.12
N ASN A 731 22.94 -15.06 16.55
CA ASN A 731 22.93 -16.39 17.16
C ASN A 731 23.94 -16.56 18.32
N GLY A 732 24.07 -15.52 19.15
CA GLY A 732 24.95 -15.41 20.30
C GLY A 732 26.41 -15.11 19.95
N LYS A 733 26.78 -14.93 18.68
CA LYS A 733 28.14 -14.58 18.25
C LYS A 733 28.29 -13.06 18.09
N PRO A 734 29.24 -12.42 18.80
CA PRO A 734 29.41 -10.98 18.74
C PRO A 734 30.16 -10.50 17.51
N VAL A 735 29.81 -9.30 17.05
CA VAL A 735 30.63 -8.42 16.21
C VAL A 735 30.63 -7.02 16.82
N THR A 736 31.80 -6.39 16.93
CA THR A 736 31.91 -5.00 17.39
C THR A 736 32.26 -4.10 16.20
N VAL A 737 31.32 -3.25 15.81
CA VAL A 737 31.60 -2.15 14.90
C VAL A 737 32.40 -1.09 15.66
N PRO A 738 33.59 -0.67 15.17
CA PRO A 738 34.45 0.23 15.91
C PRO A 738 33.85 1.64 15.99
N LYS A 739 34.44 2.48 16.84
CA LYS A 739 34.13 3.91 16.89
C LYS A 739 34.30 4.54 15.49
N LEU A 740 33.25 5.18 14.98
CA LEU A 740 33.25 5.76 13.63
C LEU A 740 33.59 7.25 13.67
N LYS A 741 34.36 7.69 12.68
CA LYS A 741 34.77 9.09 12.54
C LYS A 741 33.62 9.96 12.02
N PRO A 742 33.58 11.26 12.38
CA PRO A 742 32.59 12.18 11.85
C PRO A 742 32.64 12.26 10.32
N VAL A 743 31.48 12.38 9.68
CA VAL A 743 31.32 12.66 8.25
C VAL A 743 30.25 13.73 8.15
N THR A 744 30.57 14.87 7.57
CA THR A 744 29.73 16.09 7.65
C THR A 744 29.14 16.50 6.32
N THR A 745 29.34 15.71 5.27
CA THR A 745 29.04 16.14 3.90
C THR A 745 28.39 15.01 3.14
N PHE A 746 27.14 15.24 2.75
CA PHE A 746 26.49 14.54 1.67
C PHE A 746 26.93 15.12 0.32
N ASN A 747 27.18 14.26 -0.67
CA ASN A 747 27.54 14.67 -2.03
C ASN A 747 27.08 13.60 -3.02
N ASP A 748 26.14 13.95 -3.89
CA ASP A 748 25.55 13.01 -4.84
C ASP A 748 26.23 12.98 -6.23
N SER A 749 27.36 13.68 -6.45
CA SER A 749 28.00 13.75 -7.79
C SER A 749 28.39 12.39 -8.38
N ASN A 750 28.40 11.34 -7.55
CA ASN A 750 28.43 9.96 -7.99
C ASN A 750 27.13 9.28 -7.49
N PRO A 751 26.22 8.84 -8.40
CA PRO A 751 24.99 8.13 -8.05
C PRO A 751 25.21 6.92 -7.15
N ASP A 752 26.35 6.24 -7.27
CA ASP A 752 26.65 5.03 -6.50
C ASP A 752 27.46 5.31 -5.22
N ARG A 753 27.66 6.57 -4.81
CA ARG A 753 28.50 6.89 -3.62
C ARG A 753 27.97 6.25 -2.33
N TYR A 754 26.65 6.15 -2.20
CA TYR A 754 25.96 5.60 -1.02
C TYR A 754 25.33 4.24 -1.32
N TRP A 755 25.77 3.60 -2.40
CA TRP A 755 25.37 2.28 -2.84
C TRP A 755 26.47 1.25 -2.53
N SER A 756 26.07 0.06 -2.09
CA SER A 756 26.98 -1.08 -1.90
C SER A 756 26.32 -2.34 -2.44
N PRO A 757 26.91 -3.02 -3.44
CA PRO A 757 26.38 -4.29 -3.93
C PRO A 757 26.44 -5.41 -2.87
N GLU A 758 27.26 -5.25 -1.83
CA GLU A 758 27.31 -6.17 -0.67
C GLU A 758 26.18 -5.94 0.33
N ASN A 759 25.48 -4.80 0.25
CA ASN A 759 24.32 -4.49 1.06
C ASN A 759 23.23 -3.75 0.26
N PRO A 760 22.66 -4.40 -0.77
CA PRO A 760 21.87 -3.74 -1.80
C PRO A 760 20.45 -3.35 -1.35
N MET A 761 19.96 -3.84 -0.21
CA MET A 761 18.64 -3.45 0.30
C MET A 761 18.71 -2.30 1.34
N ASN A 762 19.85 -2.10 2.01
CA ASN A 762 20.06 -0.92 2.89
C ASN A 762 20.55 0.31 2.13
N SER A 763 21.37 0.10 1.10
CA SER A 763 22.13 1.15 0.45
C SER A 763 21.32 1.84 -0.65
N VAL A 764 21.67 3.09 -0.99
CA VAL A 764 20.85 3.95 -1.86
C VAL A 764 21.64 4.45 -3.06
N LYS A 765 21.05 4.31 -4.26
CA LYS A 765 21.52 4.99 -5.47
C LYS A 765 20.90 6.38 -5.53
N VAL A 766 21.76 7.38 -5.36
CA VAL A 766 21.35 8.78 -5.26
C VAL A 766 21.21 9.45 -6.64
N ALA A 767 20.55 10.60 -6.70
CA ALA A 767 20.12 11.26 -7.93
C ALA A 767 21.24 11.57 -8.96
N GLY A 768 22.47 11.82 -8.52
CA GLY A 768 23.56 12.13 -9.45
C GLY A 768 23.62 13.59 -9.92
N THR A 769 22.97 14.51 -9.21
CA THR A 769 22.72 15.88 -9.70
C THR A 769 23.83 16.89 -9.43
N GLY A 770 24.83 16.52 -8.63
CA GLY A 770 25.88 17.42 -8.15
C GLY A 770 25.58 18.09 -6.81
N THR A 771 24.37 17.89 -6.27
CA THR A 771 23.92 18.34 -4.95
C THR A 771 24.88 17.94 -3.83
N LYS A 772 25.26 18.94 -3.03
CA LYS A 772 26.11 18.79 -1.84
C LYS A 772 25.46 19.45 -0.64
N ILE A 773 25.31 18.72 0.46
CA ILE A 773 24.75 19.21 1.72
C ILE A 773 25.80 19.06 2.82
N GLU A 774 26.29 20.19 3.34
CA GLU A 774 27.38 20.25 4.32
C GLU A 774 26.87 20.70 5.69
N LEU A 775 27.10 19.89 6.73
CA LEU A 775 26.81 20.23 8.11
C LEU A 775 27.88 21.17 8.69
N ILE A 776 27.59 22.47 8.65
CA ILE A 776 28.48 23.55 9.08
C ILE A 776 28.55 23.64 10.60
N LEU A 777 27.40 23.55 11.26
CA LEU A 777 27.26 23.60 12.71
C LEU A 777 26.32 22.50 13.18
N GLU A 778 26.67 21.89 14.31
CA GLU A 778 25.84 20.91 14.99
C GLU A 778 25.92 21.17 16.50
N ASN A 779 24.79 21.55 17.11
CA ASN A 779 24.67 21.83 18.54
C ASN A 779 23.67 20.86 19.19
N ARG A 780 24.08 20.29 20.33
CA ARG A 780 23.33 19.33 21.15
C ARG A 780 23.26 19.73 22.64
N LEU A 781 23.79 20.92 23.00
CA LEU A 781 24.07 21.29 24.39
C LEU A 781 23.10 22.33 24.97
N ILE A 782 22.49 23.18 24.14
CA ILE A 782 21.64 24.30 24.59
C ILE A 782 20.28 24.23 23.91
N THR A 783 20.30 24.14 22.58
CA THR A 783 19.15 23.82 21.72
C THR A 783 19.66 22.82 20.68
N ASP A 784 18.87 21.80 20.37
CA ASP A 784 19.17 20.90 19.26
C ASP A 784 19.02 21.72 17.96
N LEU A 785 20.15 22.04 17.36
CA LEU A 785 20.22 22.92 16.19
C LEU A 785 21.34 22.51 15.23
N ALA A 786 21.05 22.57 13.94
CA ALA A 786 22.03 22.40 12.88
C ALA A 786 22.01 23.59 11.91
N ILE A 787 23.18 23.95 11.37
CA ILE A 787 23.27 24.83 10.20
C ILE A 787 23.88 24.03 9.08
N ILE A 788 23.17 23.97 7.95
CA ILE A 788 23.62 23.29 6.74
C ILE A 788 23.89 24.30 5.63
N LYS A 789 24.82 23.93 4.75
CA LYS A 789 25.11 24.63 3.50
C LYS A 789 24.80 23.68 2.36
N ILE A 790 23.92 24.11 1.47
CA ILE A 790 23.49 23.38 0.27
C ILE A 790 24.18 24.03 -0.93
N THR A 791 24.73 23.22 -1.82
CA THR A 791 25.36 23.67 -3.07
C THR A 791 24.90 22.74 -4.18
N ASN A 792 24.22 23.32 -5.17
CA ASN A 792 23.63 22.61 -6.31
C ASN A 792 24.24 23.13 -7.61
#